data_AF-A0A149RPL9-F1
#
_entry.id   AF-A0A149RPL9-F1
#
_cell.length_a   1.000
_cell.length_b   1.000
_cell.length_c   1.000
_cell.angle_alpha   90.00
_cell.angle_beta   90.00
_cell.angle_gamma   90.00
#
_symmetry.space_group_name_H-M   'P 1'
#
loop_
_entity.id
_entity.type
_entity.pdbx_description
1 polymer ?
#
loop_
_entity_poly.entity_id
_entity_poly.type
_entity_poly.pdbx_seq_one_letter_code
_entity_poly.pdbx_strand_id
1 'polypeptide(L)'
;MAQSDKTQGALSGFVTQEDRDAWQEWASARAQETFQKGNDAWLAGRDAEAWNWLERANRQARDNPHVMLALALARQAVGDVAGAIDLLNALLERFDFREGWVLLATFQQALGNGGAAVSALGRVLSQFACTPDSAKLADKITHLNGLAGWCGLQGDGTLVLGGAVARQTPVVWLDGQPVKVARKKAGWLCPSGWKQARSLDVRLVDLPFLVGNPIQPHALARSEGLVEAGLDGLSGWVWLPHDADRVPVVQIQDARTGKILHTIKAESLSNSVNSDVPLARYRALAFPAEALPDGPVRVVGPDGRDLAGSPLDVGLERRSARQVVQALAQTFSIEKKKKGKTGQDFPGFVSVPVQDEVTATPQVSGRQAEVAIVIPIYRDKARTLACLESVRQTLSARKIPVVIVNDAAPDPDLVLAVEALAAQAGFRILTHARNCGFPSAVNTGLRAVAGHDVILLNSDTLVAEGWVEELRRIAYASEETGTVTPFSNDASILSYPSPDKKNPVPDLAQTQDFMAQAQVANAGQAAEIPTANGFCMYIRHDCLAQTGVLRDDVFAQGYGEENDFCMRARALGWRHQAALGAYVAHVGSVSFGGTRTGLMRRNEAILNRLHPGYHEMIAAWIEKDPLFKARRRFDLVRFRANAPQSTTSARKSRKRRATVLVTHDYGGGVERVMGERVKALSRQGLRPLVLRPTGGGCLLEDGRGDADTYASLRFRLPEEWTLLTRLLKAEGAEGVEVHHMAGHNPMLYGLPDALDCPYTVHIHDYMWFCQRISLMGLNDRYCGEPDVAGCETCIALLGRKVEEDVPVEFYRTRSAKFLKTAQNVYAPSQDTAMRMQKQYPGLTCHVQRLEDDAVLCAEGKALVQASPPVPEERVPGVAVMGAGRGERIRVCVIGGIGKEKGYDVLLAAARDAALRALPLEFVIVGHTPDDETLVRTGHVFITGEYQEDEAVPLIASLQADYAFLPSVWPETWCFTLGLAWKAGLKVVAFDLGAPAERIRATKQGILLEADLLEEGLNDVLLQLGRSGALRA
;
A
#
# COMPACT_ATOMS: atom_id res chain seq x y z
N MET A 1 -46.95 8.28 -6.58
CA MET A 1 -46.73 9.75 -6.68
C MET A 1 -45.76 10.12 -5.57
N ALA A 2 -44.50 10.51 -5.78
CA ALA A 2 -43.81 10.96 -6.98
C ALA A 2 -42.44 10.24 -7.09
N GLN A 3 -42.25 9.54 -8.21
CA GLN A 3 -40.94 9.39 -8.84
C GLN A 3 -40.75 10.64 -9.70
N SER A 4 -39.65 11.36 -9.49
CA SER A 4 -39.19 12.36 -10.47
C SER A 4 -37.66 12.35 -10.50
N ASP A 5 -37.14 11.90 -11.64
CA ASP A 5 -35.98 12.45 -12.33
C ASP A 5 -34.67 12.59 -11.54
N LYS A 6 -33.96 11.46 -11.43
CA LYS A 6 -32.49 11.46 -11.44
C LYS A 6 -32.01 10.90 -12.78
N THR A 7 -32.15 11.68 -13.85
CA THR A 7 -31.32 11.54 -15.04
C THR A 7 -29.91 12.02 -14.69
N GLN A 8 -29.13 11.13 -14.08
CA GLN A 8 -27.67 11.28 -14.01
C GLN A 8 -27.12 11.18 -15.44
N GLY A 9 -26.93 12.33 -16.08
CA GLY A 9 -26.04 12.43 -17.22
C GLY A 9 -24.64 12.08 -16.73
N ALA A 10 -24.16 10.89 -17.11
CA ALA A 10 -22.82 10.44 -16.82
C ALA A 10 -21.81 11.48 -17.37
N LEU A 11 -21.07 12.10 -16.47
CA LEU A 11 -19.92 12.96 -16.75
C LEU A 11 -18.79 12.09 -17.32
N SER A 12 -18.95 11.64 -18.56
CA SER A 12 -17.93 10.87 -19.28
C SER A 12 -16.73 11.76 -19.62
N GLY A 13 -15.68 11.68 -18.81
CA GLY A 13 -14.36 12.15 -19.19
C GLY A 13 -13.45 12.74 -18.10
N PHE A 14 -13.87 12.80 -16.84
CA PHE A 14 -12.98 13.12 -15.72
C PHE A 14 -13.03 12.02 -14.70
N VAL A 15 -11.88 11.75 -14.08
CA VAL A 15 -11.81 10.85 -12.94
C VAL A 15 -11.79 11.75 -11.70
N THR A 16 -12.97 12.06 -11.14
CA THR A 16 -13.09 12.65 -9.79
C THR A 16 -12.49 11.70 -8.75
N GLN A 17 -12.32 12.12 -7.50
CA GLN A 17 -11.90 11.16 -6.44
C GLN A 17 -12.94 10.04 -6.28
N GLU A 18 -14.23 10.37 -6.38
CA GLU A 18 -15.32 9.38 -6.40
C GLU A 18 -15.23 8.48 -7.63
N ASP A 19 -14.85 9.00 -8.80
CA ASP A 19 -14.59 8.17 -9.98
C ASP A 19 -13.29 7.37 -9.85
N ARG A 20 -12.29 7.81 -9.08
CA ARG A 20 -11.06 7.06 -8.80
C ARG A 20 -11.35 5.90 -7.86
N ASP A 21 -12.15 6.13 -6.84
CA ASP A 21 -12.59 5.12 -5.88
C ASP A 21 -13.55 4.15 -6.58
N ALA A 22 -14.51 4.66 -7.37
CA ALA A 22 -15.39 3.85 -8.21
C ALA A 22 -14.62 3.13 -9.33
N TRP A 23 -13.56 3.72 -9.88
CA TRP A 23 -12.66 3.06 -10.83
C TRP A 23 -11.81 2.00 -10.15
N GLN A 24 -11.36 2.20 -8.91
CA GLN A 24 -10.65 1.18 -8.14
C GLN A 24 -11.58 0.00 -7.80
N GLU A 25 -12.81 0.28 -7.38
CA GLU A 25 -13.85 -0.72 -7.17
C GLU A 25 -14.20 -1.44 -8.48
N TRP A 26 -14.38 -0.70 -9.56
CA TRP A 26 -14.65 -1.23 -10.89
C TRP A 26 -13.46 -2.03 -11.46
N ALA A 27 -12.22 -1.57 -11.27
CA ALA A 27 -11.01 -2.24 -11.70
C ALA A 27 -10.80 -3.52 -10.88
N SER A 28 -11.14 -3.50 -9.58
CA SER A 28 -11.16 -4.69 -8.73
C SER A 28 -12.22 -5.69 -9.20
N ALA A 29 -13.43 -5.22 -9.50
CA ALA A 29 -14.50 -6.06 -10.06
C ALA A 29 -14.13 -6.64 -11.44
N ARG A 30 -13.52 -5.83 -12.31
CA ARG A 30 -13.04 -6.24 -13.64
C ARG A 30 -11.88 -7.22 -13.55
N ALA A 31 -10.97 -7.04 -12.60
CA ALA A 31 -9.91 -8.02 -12.32
C ALA A 31 -10.49 -9.35 -11.84
N GLN A 32 -11.52 -9.31 -11.00
CA GLN A 32 -12.20 -10.51 -10.50
C GLN A 32 -12.97 -11.25 -11.59
N GLU A 33 -13.66 -10.53 -12.47
CA GLU A 33 -14.33 -11.12 -13.64
C GLU A 33 -13.31 -11.75 -14.60
N THR A 34 -12.21 -11.04 -14.88
CA THR A 34 -11.12 -11.50 -15.74
C THR A 34 -10.46 -12.76 -15.16
N PHE A 35 -10.25 -12.80 -13.83
CA PHE A 35 -9.77 -13.98 -13.12
C PHE A 35 -10.74 -15.16 -13.22
N GLN A 36 -12.05 -14.93 -13.08
CA GLN A 36 -13.05 -15.99 -13.21
C GLN A 36 -13.05 -16.61 -14.60
N LYS A 37 -12.98 -15.80 -15.67
CA LYS A 37 -12.86 -16.30 -17.05
C LYS A 37 -11.61 -17.14 -17.25
N GLY A 38 -10.48 -16.73 -16.67
CA GLY A 38 -9.25 -17.51 -16.66
C GLY A 38 -9.42 -18.87 -15.99
N ASN A 39 -10.08 -18.91 -14.83
CA ASN A 39 -10.38 -20.16 -14.13
C ASN A 39 -11.37 -21.05 -14.90
N ASP A 40 -12.41 -20.49 -15.51
CA ASP A 40 -13.38 -21.25 -16.30
C ASP A 40 -12.72 -21.87 -17.55
N ALA A 41 -11.82 -21.13 -18.21
CA ALA A 41 -11.01 -21.64 -19.31
C ALA A 41 -10.07 -22.76 -18.84
N TRP A 42 -9.42 -22.60 -17.70
CA TRP A 42 -8.56 -23.62 -17.09
C TRP A 42 -9.33 -24.90 -16.77
N LEU A 43 -10.48 -24.78 -16.10
CA LEU A 43 -11.35 -25.92 -15.76
C LEU A 43 -11.88 -26.64 -17.00
N ALA A 44 -12.03 -25.93 -18.10
CA ALA A 44 -12.43 -26.50 -19.39
C ALA A 44 -11.25 -27.04 -20.24
N GLY A 45 -10.02 -27.04 -19.72
CA GLY A 45 -8.82 -27.53 -20.40
C GLY A 45 -8.35 -26.66 -21.56
N ARG A 46 -8.70 -25.37 -21.57
CA ARG A 46 -8.30 -24.39 -22.60
C ARG A 46 -7.10 -23.56 -22.12
N ASP A 47 -5.95 -24.21 -21.98
CA ASP A 47 -4.76 -23.65 -21.29
C ASP A 47 -4.27 -22.31 -21.86
N ALA A 48 -4.23 -22.16 -23.18
CA ALA A 48 -3.82 -20.92 -23.82
C ALA A 48 -4.80 -19.76 -23.56
N GLU A 49 -6.10 -20.06 -23.48
CA GLU A 49 -7.12 -19.06 -23.15
C GLU A 49 -7.05 -18.69 -21.66
N ALA A 50 -6.85 -19.68 -20.80
CA ALA A 50 -6.67 -19.48 -19.36
C ALA A 50 -5.48 -18.56 -19.07
N TRP A 51 -4.34 -18.82 -19.71
CA TRP A 51 -3.16 -17.97 -19.59
C TRP A 51 -3.45 -16.51 -19.98
N ASN A 52 -4.06 -16.28 -21.13
CA ASN A 52 -4.36 -14.93 -21.61
C ASN A 52 -5.22 -14.12 -20.62
N TRP A 53 -6.28 -14.76 -20.10
CA TRP A 53 -7.15 -14.13 -19.11
C TRP A 53 -6.42 -13.89 -17.79
N LEU A 54 -5.63 -14.84 -17.30
CA LEU A 54 -4.90 -14.70 -16.04
C LEU A 54 -3.76 -13.69 -16.12
N GLU A 55 -3.09 -13.57 -17.28
CA GLU A 55 -2.05 -12.58 -17.53
C GLU A 55 -2.65 -11.16 -17.50
N ARG A 56 -3.84 -11.00 -18.12
CA ARG A 56 -4.62 -9.76 -18.05
C ARG A 56 -5.08 -9.48 -16.62
N ALA A 57 -5.58 -10.48 -15.90
CA ALA A 57 -6.01 -10.33 -14.51
C ALA A 57 -4.83 -9.90 -13.63
N ASN A 58 -3.63 -10.42 -13.87
CA ASN A 58 -2.42 -10.06 -13.14
C ASN A 58 -1.96 -8.63 -13.44
N ARG A 59 -2.18 -8.11 -14.66
CA ARG A 59 -1.94 -6.69 -14.96
C ARG A 59 -2.96 -5.75 -14.32
N GLN A 60 -4.21 -6.20 -14.16
CA GLN A 60 -5.30 -5.44 -13.54
C GLN A 60 -5.25 -5.46 -12.01
N ALA A 61 -4.90 -6.60 -11.41
CA ALA A 61 -4.68 -6.79 -9.98
C ALA A 61 -3.24 -7.23 -9.76
N ARG A 62 -2.30 -6.31 -10.06
CA ARG A 62 -0.87 -6.52 -9.80
C ARG A 62 -0.67 -6.93 -8.35
N ASP A 63 0.24 -7.85 -8.14
CA ASP A 63 0.61 -8.35 -6.81
C ASP A 63 -0.50 -9.10 -6.05
N ASN A 64 -1.63 -9.44 -6.69
CA ASN A 64 -2.62 -10.31 -6.08
C ASN A 64 -2.10 -11.76 -6.05
N PRO A 65 -1.91 -12.35 -4.86
CA PRO A 65 -1.21 -13.63 -4.72
C PRO A 65 -2.00 -14.83 -5.28
N HIS A 66 -3.33 -14.75 -5.29
CA HIS A 66 -4.18 -15.80 -5.88
C HIS A 66 -4.12 -15.77 -7.42
N VAL A 67 -4.14 -14.59 -8.01
CA VAL A 67 -4.01 -14.41 -9.48
C VAL A 67 -2.62 -14.86 -9.94
N MET A 68 -1.57 -14.45 -9.23
CA MET A 68 -0.19 -14.86 -9.54
C MET A 68 -0.01 -16.39 -9.49
N LEU A 69 -0.57 -17.06 -8.48
CA LEU A 69 -0.48 -18.52 -8.36
C LEU A 69 -1.21 -19.23 -9.51
N ALA A 70 -2.42 -18.79 -9.86
CA ALA A 70 -3.16 -19.34 -10.99
C ALA A 70 -2.43 -19.09 -12.32
N LEU A 71 -1.87 -17.89 -12.50
CA LEU A 71 -1.09 -17.53 -13.68
C LEU A 71 0.18 -18.39 -13.82
N ALA A 72 0.89 -18.67 -12.72
CA ALA A 72 2.05 -19.54 -12.75
C ALA A 72 1.70 -20.96 -13.25
N LEU A 73 0.56 -21.51 -12.81
CA LEU A 73 0.05 -22.80 -13.30
C LEU A 73 -0.30 -22.74 -14.78
N ALA A 74 -0.99 -21.67 -15.21
CA ALA A 74 -1.37 -21.48 -16.61
C ALA A 74 -0.16 -21.34 -17.54
N ARG A 75 0.85 -20.56 -17.14
CA ARG A 75 2.13 -20.42 -17.86
C ARG A 75 2.86 -21.76 -17.99
N GLN A 76 2.89 -22.55 -16.92
CA GLN A 76 3.51 -23.88 -17.00
C GLN A 76 2.77 -24.82 -17.96
N ALA A 77 1.43 -24.80 -17.98
CA ALA A 77 0.63 -25.66 -18.86
C ALA A 77 0.87 -25.38 -20.35
N VAL A 78 1.13 -24.12 -20.72
CA VAL A 78 1.47 -23.72 -22.09
C VAL A 78 2.97 -23.83 -22.42
N GLY A 79 3.79 -24.35 -21.49
CA GLY A 79 5.22 -24.56 -21.68
C GLY A 79 6.13 -23.38 -21.28
N ASP A 80 5.59 -22.28 -20.77
CA ASP A 80 6.37 -21.15 -20.21
C ASP A 80 6.78 -21.44 -18.75
N VAL A 81 7.67 -22.42 -18.58
CA VAL A 81 8.14 -22.85 -17.24
C VAL A 81 8.99 -21.77 -16.58
N ALA A 82 9.78 -21.02 -17.35
CA ALA A 82 10.63 -19.95 -16.82
C ALA A 82 9.78 -18.80 -16.25
N GLY A 83 8.78 -18.33 -17.01
CA GLY A 83 7.87 -17.29 -16.54
C GLY A 83 7.00 -17.73 -15.35
N ALA A 84 6.70 -19.02 -15.22
CA ALA A 84 6.03 -19.58 -14.04
C ALA A 84 6.92 -19.54 -12.79
N ILE A 85 8.22 -19.85 -12.93
CA ILE A 85 9.20 -19.80 -11.83
C ILE A 85 9.37 -18.37 -11.32
N ASP A 86 9.44 -17.39 -12.21
CA ASP A 86 9.59 -15.97 -11.82
C ASP A 86 8.41 -15.49 -10.96
N LEU A 87 7.18 -15.85 -11.36
CA LEU A 87 5.97 -15.55 -10.58
C LEU A 87 5.98 -16.25 -9.21
N LEU A 88 6.41 -17.52 -9.15
CA LEU A 88 6.49 -18.26 -7.89
C LEU A 88 7.54 -17.67 -6.95
N ASN A 89 8.71 -17.24 -7.46
CA ASN A 89 9.73 -16.59 -6.63
C ASN A 89 9.19 -15.29 -6.04
N ALA A 90 8.59 -14.42 -6.87
CA ALA A 90 7.97 -13.18 -6.40
C ALA A 90 6.87 -13.42 -5.36
N LEU A 91 6.09 -14.50 -5.51
CA LEU A 91 5.06 -14.90 -4.56
C LEU A 91 5.67 -15.41 -3.23
N LEU A 92 6.69 -16.25 -3.31
CA LEU A 92 7.35 -16.87 -2.15
C LEU A 92 8.25 -15.91 -1.36
N GLU A 93 8.68 -14.81 -1.97
CA GLU A 93 9.29 -13.69 -1.24
C GLU A 93 8.31 -13.03 -0.26
N ARG A 94 7.01 -13.06 -0.57
CA ARG A 94 5.94 -12.40 0.19
C ARG A 94 5.18 -13.37 1.10
N PHE A 95 4.96 -14.60 0.66
CA PHE A 95 4.12 -15.58 1.34
C PHE A 95 4.82 -16.94 1.41
N ASP A 96 5.08 -17.42 2.62
CA ASP A 96 5.72 -18.71 2.85
C ASP A 96 4.65 -19.81 3.01
N PHE A 97 4.32 -20.51 1.92
CA PHE A 97 3.30 -21.57 1.90
C PHE A 97 3.76 -22.79 1.09
N ARG A 98 3.29 -23.97 1.50
CA ARG A 98 3.80 -25.27 1.05
C ARG A 98 3.65 -25.49 -0.45
N GLU A 99 2.46 -25.21 -0.99
CA GLU A 99 2.12 -25.49 -2.39
C GLU A 99 2.99 -24.68 -3.35
N GLY A 100 3.33 -23.43 -3.01
CA GLY A 100 4.23 -22.60 -3.81
C GLY A 100 5.63 -23.21 -3.89
N TRP A 101 6.21 -23.64 -2.76
CA TRP A 101 7.53 -24.30 -2.74
C TRP A 101 7.53 -25.66 -3.45
N VAL A 102 6.43 -26.43 -3.33
CA VAL A 102 6.25 -27.70 -4.06
C VAL A 102 6.21 -27.48 -5.57
N LEU A 103 5.47 -26.46 -6.04
CA LEU A 103 5.44 -26.09 -7.45
C LEU A 103 6.81 -25.60 -7.93
N LEU A 104 7.49 -24.75 -7.15
CA LEU A 104 8.83 -24.26 -7.49
C LEU A 104 9.82 -25.42 -7.62
N ALA A 105 9.84 -26.37 -6.67
CA ALA A 105 10.69 -27.55 -6.75
C ALA A 105 10.39 -28.39 -8.01
N THR A 106 9.10 -28.55 -8.33
CA THR A 106 8.64 -29.30 -9.50
C THR A 106 9.07 -28.64 -10.81
N PHE A 107 8.88 -27.32 -10.93
CA PHE A 107 9.17 -26.56 -12.15
C PHE A 107 10.67 -26.41 -12.38
N GLN A 108 11.46 -26.18 -11.31
CA GLN A 108 12.92 -26.18 -11.40
C GLN A 108 13.45 -27.54 -11.84
N GLN A 109 12.87 -28.64 -11.35
CA GLN A 109 13.25 -29.99 -11.79
C GLN A 109 12.90 -30.22 -13.27
N ALA A 110 11.74 -29.75 -13.73
CA ALA A 110 11.30 -29.86 -15.11
C ALA A 110 12.21 -29.07 -16.08
N LEU A 111 12.75 -27.93 -15.63
CA LEU A 111 13.70 -27.10 -16.39
C LEU A 111 15.14 -27.65 -16.37
N GLY A 112 15.41 -28.72 -15.61
CA GLY A 112 16.75 -29.31 -15.46
C GLY A 112 17.61 -28.66 -14.38
N ASN A 113 17.09 -27.72 -13.60
CA ASN A 113 17.79 -27.04 -12.51
C ASN A 113 17.73 -27.85 -11.20
N GLY A 114 18.41 -28.99 -11.21
CA GLY A 114 18.41 -29.95 -10.10
C GLY A 114 18.76 -29.35 -8.73
N GLY A 115 19.79 -28.53 -8.65
CA GLY A 115 20.21 -27.88 -7.39
C GLY A 115 19.14 -26.95 -6.81
N ALA A 116 18.46 -26.16 -7.64
CA ALA A 116 17.37 -25.28 -7.22
C ALA A 116 16.14 -26.09 -6.77
N ALA A 117 15.82 -27.17 -7.49
CA ALA A 117 14.76 -28.09 -7.12
C ALA A 117 14.99 -28.74 -5.75
N VAL A 118 16.22 -29.19 -5.49
CA VAL A 118 16.64 -29.77 -4.19
C VAL A 118 16.56 -28.73 -3.08
N SER A 119 16.98 -27.48 -3.33
CA SER A 119 16.89 -26.40 -2.35
C SER A 119 15.44 -26.09 -1.96
N ALA A 120 14.55 -25.92 -2.95
CA ALA A 120 13.12 -25.69 -2.72
C ALA A 120 12.47 -26.87 -1.98
N LEU A 121 12.77 -28.10 -2.38
CA LEU A 121 12.31 -29.31 -1.68
C LEU A 121 12.85 -29.39 -0.24
N GLY A 122 14.10 -28.98 -0.02
CA GLY A 122 14.71 -28.90 1.31
C GLY A 122 13.90 -28.02 2.26
N ARG A 123 13.41 -26.87 1.77
CA ARG A 123 12.51 -26.00 2.54
C ARG A 123 11.17 -26.66 2.85
N VAL A 124 10.54 -27.32 1.87
CA VAL A 124 9.30 -28.09 2.07
C VAL A 124 9.47 -29.10 3.18
N LEU A 125 10.50 -29.94 3.11
CA LEU A 125 10.69 -31.04 4.06
C LEU A 125 11.20 -30.60 5.44
N SER A 126 11.93 -29.47 5.50
CA SER A 126 12.46 -28.93 6.75
C SER A 126 11.38 -28.18 7.55
N GLN A 127 10.52 -27.39 6.89
CA GLN A 127 9.62 -26.46 7.57
C GLN A 127 8.13 -26.82 7.49
N PHE A 128 7.72 -27.63 6.52
CA PHE A 128 6.31 -28.00 6.32
C PHE A 128 6.06 -29.47 6.67
N ALA A 129 4.81 -29.78 7.03
CA ALA A 129 4.40 -31.15 7.27
C ALA A 129 4.56 -32.00 6.01
N CYS A 130 5.30 -33.11 6.15
CA CYS A 130 5.53 -34.07 5.07
C CYS A 130 4.24 -34.84 4.77
N THR A 131 3.61 -34.52 3.64
CA THR A 131 2.43 -35.21 3.10
C THR A 131 2.84 -36.38 2.19
N PRO A 132 1.95 -37.34 1.92
CA PRO A 132 2.21 -38.41 0.94
C PRO A 132 2.65 -37.90 -0.43
N ASP A 133 2.14 -36.76 -0.89
CA ASP A 133 2.51 -36.20 -2.19
C ASP A 133 3.86 -35.50 -2.16
N SER A 134 4.19 -34.78 -1.08
CA SER A 134 5.55 -34.26 -0.88
C SER A 134 6.60 -35.36 -0.78
N ALA A 135 6.25 -36.51 -0.18
CA ALA A 135 7.13 -37.68 -0.08
C ALA A 135 7.40 -38.31 -1.46
N LYS A 136 6.36 -38.49 -2.29
CA LYS A 136 6.52 -38.97 -3.67
C LYS A 136 7.38 -38.02 -4.51
N LEU A 137 7.16 -36.71 -4.37
CA LEU A 137 7.98 -35.71 -5.05
C LEU A 137 9.44 -35.77 -4.56
N ALA A 138 9.64 -35.93 -3.26
CA ALA A 138 10.97 -36.04 -2.68
C ALA A 138 11.73 -37.27 -3.19
N ASP A 139 11.09 -38.43 -3.26
CA ASP A 139 11.68 -39.64 -3.86
C ASP A 139 12.09 -39.39 -5.32
N LYS A 140 11.23 -38.73 -6.11
CA LYS A 140 11.51 -38.43 -7.51
C LYS A 140 12.68 -37.46 -7.67
N ILE A 141 12.68 -36.33 -6.97
CA ILE A 141 13.73 -35.30 -7.08
C ILE A 141 15.05 -35.84 -6.55
N THR A 142 15.07 -36.54 -5.41
CA THR A 142 16.32 -37.12 -4.87
C THR A 142 16.92 -38.16 -5.81
N HIS A 143 16.10 -39.05 -6.37
CA HIS A 143 16.55 -40.03 -7.36
C HIS A 143 17.12 -39.37 -8.63
N LEU A 144 16.41 -38.40 -9.21
CA LEU A 144 16.85 -37.71 -10.43
C LEU A 144 18.14 -36.91 -10.24
N ASN A 145 18.47 -36.52 -9.01
CA ASN A 145 19.67 -35.76 -8.67
C ASN A 145 20.77 -36.61 -8.00
N GLY A 146 20.62 -37.94 -7.97
CA GLY A 146 21.63 -38.85 -7.41
C GLY A 146 21.88 -38.70 -5.90
N LEU A 147 20.88 -38.21 -5.15
CA LEU A 147 20.98 -38.01 -3.70
C LEU A 147 20.60 -39.29 -2.95
N ALA A 148 21.27 -39.56 -1.83
CA ALA A 148 21.08 -40.78 -1.04
C ALA A 148 19.67 -40.91 -0.43
N GLY A 149 19.04 -39.77 -0.10
CA GLY A 149 17.66 -39.73 0.34
C GLY A 149 17.27 -38.41 0.97
N TRP A 150 16.16 -38.46 1.70
CA TRP A 150 15.54 -37.29 2.31
C TRP A 150 14.90 -37.67 3.65
N CYS A 151 14.64 -36.65 4.47
CA CYS A 151 13.88 -36.80 5.70
C CYS A 151 12.83 -35.69 5.82
N GLY A 152 11.67 -36.02 6.38
CA GLY A 152 10.61 -35.05 6.65
C GLY A 152 9.79 -35.47 7.86
N LEU A 153 9.07 -34.52 8.46
CA LEU A 153 8.28 -34.75 9.67
C LEU A 153 6.79 -34.58 9.38
N GLN A 154 5.97 -35.55 9.79
CA GLN A 154 4.52 -35.45 9.74
C GLN A 154 4.00 -34.62 10.91
N GLY A 155 2.80 -34.03 10.77
CA GLY A 155 2.19 -33.20 11.82
C GLY A 155 1.95 -33.91 13.16
N ASP A 156 1.91 -35.24 13.18
CA ASP A 156 1.78 -36.06 14.39
C ASP A 156 3.13 -36.36 15.09
N GLY A 157 4.25 -35.90 14.52
CA GLY A 157 5.61 -36.15 15.02
C GLY A 157 6.24 -37.43 14.48
N THR A 158 5.67 -38.04 13.44
CA THR A 158 6.29 -39.18 12.75
C THR A 158 7.36 -38.69 11.77
N LEU A 159 8.62 -39.00 12.06
CA LEU A 159 9.75 -38.80 11.16
C LEU A 159 9.73 -39.86 10.06
N VAL A 160 9.79 -39.40 8.81
CA VAL A 160 9.78 -40.23 7.60
C VAL A 160 11.12 -40.08 6.89
N LEU A 161 11.67 -41.21 6.42
CA LEU A 161 12.87 -41.28 5.60
C LEU A 161 12.50 -41.91 4.25
N GLY A 162 13.02 -41.37 3.16
CA GLY A 162 12.81 -41.91 1.80
C GLY A 162 14.11 -42.08 1.01
N GLY A 163 14.00 -42.54 -0.24
CA GLY A 163 15.15 -42.96 -1.05
C GLY A 163 15.87 -44.21 -0.50
N ALA A 164 17.19 -44.29 -0.69
CA ALA A 164 18.00 -45.46 -0.30
C ALA A 164 18.09 -45.67 1.22
N VAL A 165 17.77 -44.64 2.00
CA VAL A 165 17.87 -44.65 3.47
C VAL A 165 16.55 -45.01 4.18
N ALA A 166 15.46 -45.26 3.45
CA ALA A 166 14.11 -45.42 4.02
C ALA A 166 13.98 -46.51 5.12
N ARG A 167 14.85 -47.53 5.09
CA ARG A 167 14.86 -48.65 6.06
C ARG A 167 15.91 -48.51 7.16
N GLN A 168 16.76 -47.48 7.11
CA GLN A 168 17.79 -47.29 8.12
C GLN A 168 17.18 -46.80 9.45
N THR A 169 17.90 -47.06 10.55
CA THR A 169 17.53 -46.58 11.89
C THR A 169 18.19 -45.23 12.14
N PRO A 170 17.43 -44.14 12.32
CA PRO A 170 17.98 -42.81 12.56
C PRO A 170 18.39 -42.63 14.02
N VAL A 171 19.49 -41.91 14.21
CA VAL A 171 19.81 -41.24 15.47
C VAL A 171 19.30 -39.81 15.38
N VAL A 172 18.34 -39.45 16.22
CA VAL A 172 17.68 -38.14 16.19
C VAL A 172 18.20 -37.27 17.31
N TRP A 173 18.50 -36.01 17.00
CA TRP A 173 18.91 -35.00 17.95
C TRP A 173 17.89 -33.86 17.94
N LEU A 174 17.42 -33.45 19.12
CA LEU A 174 16.56 -32.27 19.29
C LEU A 174 17.37 -31.19 19.99
N ASP A 175 17.53 -30.03 19.35
CA ASP A 175 18.31 -28.89 19.87
C ASP A 175 19.70 -29.29 20.40
N GLY A 176 20.39 -30.18 19.67
CA GLY A 176 21.71 -30.68 20.04
C GLY A 176 21.73 -31.75 21.15
N GLN A 177 20.58 -32.28 21.57
CA GLN A 177 20.49 -33.40 22.52
C GLN A 177 19.96 -34.68 21.86
N PRO A 178 20.61 -35.85 22.03
CA PRO A 178 20.18 -37.09 21.40
C PRO A 178 18.89 -37.62 22.06
N VAL A 179 17.92 -38.04 21.25
CA VAL A 179 16.64 -38.56 21.73
C VAL A 179 16.31 -39.94 21.16
N LYS A 180 15.58 -40.73 21.95
CA LYS A 180 15.09 -42.04 21.50
C LYS A 180 13.81 -41.87 20.69
N VAL A 181 13.77 -42.48 19.51
CA VAL A 181 12.58 -42.54 18.64
C VAL A 181 12.01 -43.96 18.60
N ALA A 182 10.68 -44.07 18.48
CA ALA A 182 9.99 -45.37 18.45
C ALA A 182 9.58 -45.74 17.02
N ARG A 183 9.90 -46.95 16.57
CA ARG A 183 9.51 -47.43 15.24
C ARG A 183 7.99 -47.61 15.16
N LYS A 184 7.36 -47.03 14.13
CA LYS A 184 5.96 -47.25 13.74
C LYS A 184 5.89 -47.78 12.30
N LYS A 185 4.71 -48.26 11.89
CA LYS A 185 4.47 -48.77 10.52
C LYS A 185 4.84 -47.75 9.42
N ALA A 186 4.63 -46.46 9.67
CA ALA A 186 4.84 -45.39 8.71
C ALA A 186 6.16 -44.59 8.89
N GLY A 187 6.97 -44.88 9.93
CA GLY A 187 8.16 -44.06 10.23
C GLY A 187 8.67 -44.22 11.66
N TRP A 188 9.24 -43.15 12.21
CA TRP A 188 9.84 -43.09 13.55
C TRP A 188 9.18 -42.00 14.37
N LEU A 189 8.48 -42.36 15.44
CA LEU A 189 7.78 -41.40 16.30
C LEU A 189 8.78 -40.67 17.21
N CYS A 190 8.77 -39.34 17.13
CA CYS A 190 9.51 -38.48 18.05
C CYS A 190 8.90 -38.49 19.47
N PRO A 191 9.72 -38.38 20.53
CA PRO A 191 9.24 -38.35 21.91
C PRO A 191 8.45 -37.07 22.22
N SER A 192 7.77 -37.05 23.38
CA SER A 192 7.10 -35.85 23.88
C SER A 192 8.06 -34.67 23.98
N GLY A 193 7.64 -33.49 23.54
CA GLY A 193 8.44 -32.26 23.57
C GLY A 193 9.00 -31.83 22.20
N TRP A 194 8.91 -32.68 21.18
CA TRP A 194 9.43 -32.39 19.83
C TRP A 194 8.86 -31.09 19.22
N LYS A 195 7.62 -30.73 19.55
CA LYS A 195 6.95 -29.52 19.04
C LYS A 195 7.60 -28.21 19.49
N GLN A 196 8.33 -28.22 20.61
CA GLN A 196 9.05 -27.05 21.10
C GLN A 196 10.49 -26.97 20.57
N ALA A 197 10.99 -28.04 19.96
CA ALA A 197 12.37 -28.08 19.47
C ALA A 197 12.56 -27.17 18.25
N ARG A 198 13.67 -26.45 18.22
CA ARG A 198 14.00 -25.56 17.10
C ARG A 198 14.57 -26.32 15.93
N SER A 199 15.46 -27.27 16.22
CA SER A 199 16.10 -28.16 15.26
C SER A 199 15.88 -29.61 15.62
N LEU A 200 15.56 -30.42 14.60
CA LEU A 200 15.61 -31.87 14.65
C LEU A 200 16.60 -32.33 13.59
N ASP A 201 17.74 -32.82 14.05
CA ASP A 201 18.80 -33.34 13.21
C ASP A 201 18.72 -34.87 13.13
N VAL A 202 18.75 -35.39 11.91
CA VAL A 202 18.78 -36.82 11.61
C VAL A 202 20.19 -37.23 11.24
N ARG A 203 20.75 -38.22 11.95
CA ARG A 203 22.05 -38.81 11.64
C ARG A 203 21.89 -40.30 11.37
N LEU A 204 22.52 -40.77 10.30
CA LEU A 204 22.56 -42.18 9.89
C LEU A 204 24.00 -42.69 9.96
N VAL A 205 24.17 -44.01 9.86
CA VAL A 205 25.47 -44.69 10.02
C VAL A 205 26.51 -44.16 9.03
N ASP A 206 26.13 -43.96 7.77
CA ASP A 206 27.03 -43.52 6.70
C ASP A 206 27.07 -41.99 6.52
N LEU A 207 26.40 -41.24 7.42
CA LEU A 207 26.24 -39.77 7.39
C LEU A 207 25.96 -39.17 5.99
N PRO A 208 24.99 -39.70 5.21
CA PRO A 208 24.66 -39.14 3.91
C PRO A 208 24.03 -37.75 4.06
N PHE A 209 24.18 -36.91 3.02
CA PHE A 209 23.37 -35.70 2.90
C PHE A 209 21.90 -36.09 2.71
N LEU A 210 21.03 -35.55 3.59
CA LEU A 210 19.59 -35.78 3.55
C LEU A 210 18.88 -34.47 3.24
N VAL A 211 18.11 -34.43 2.15
CA VAL A 211 17.25 -33.28 1.86
C VAL A 211 16.21 -33.14 2.97
N GLY A 212 16.07 -31.91 3.51
CA GLY A 212 15.18 -31.60 4.64
C GLY A 212 15.85 -31.64 6.02
N ASN A 213 17.11 -32.06 6.13
CA ASN A 213 17.87 -32.05 7.38
C ASN A 213 18.70 -30.75 7.52
N PRO A 214 18.66 -30.03 8.65
CA PRO A 214 17.80 -30.27 9.82
C PRO A 214 16.33 -29.88 9.57
N ILE A 215 15.43 -30.58 10.25
CA ILE A 215 14.00 -30.25 10.28
C ILE A 215 13.76 -29.18 11.35
N GLN A 216 12.76 -28.32 11.16
CA GLN A 216 12.33 -27.29 12.10
C GLN A 216 10.96 -27.60 12.72
N PRO A 217 10.88 -28.50 13.73
CA PRO A 217 9.62 -28.90 14.35
C PRO A 217 8.69 -27.78 14.81
N HIS A 218 9.26 -26.74 15.41
CA HIS A 218 8.50 -25.60 15.92
C HIS A 218 7.72 -24.85 14.82
N ALA A 219 8.20 -24.88 13.56
CA ALA A 219 7.49 -24.30 12.43
C ALA A 219 6.19 -25.08 12.13
N LEU A 220 6.23 -26.42 12.18
CA LEU A 220 5.06 -27.30 11.99
C LEU A 220 4.04 -27.18 13.13
N ALA A 221 4.51 -26.89 14.35
CA ALA A 221 3.63 -26.72 15.51
C ALA A 221 3.01 -25.32 15.56
N ARG A 222 3.64 -24.31 14.94
CA ARG A 222 3.21 -22.92 14.93
C ARG A 222 1.74 -22.83 14.54
N SER A 223 0.97 -22.16 15.39
CA SER A 223 -0.41 -21.82 15.11
C SER A 223 -0.59 -20.32 15.05
N GLU A 224 -1.57 -19.90 14.26
CA GLU A 224 -2.08 -18.53 14.32
C GLU A 224 -3.57 -18.62 14.57
N GLY A 225 -4.09 -17.73 15.39
CA GLY A 225 -5.51 -17.73 15.73
C GLY A 225 -5.88 -16.50 16.52
N LEU A 226 -7.17 -16.19 16.46
CA LEU A 226 -7.81 -15.12 17.21
C LEU A 226 -8.95 -15.75 18.02
N VAL A 227 -9.10 -15.31 19.27
CA VAL A 227 -10.20 -15.70 20.12
C VAL A 227 -10.80 -14.49 20.83
N GLU A 228 -12.11 -14.49 20.96
CA GLU A 228 -12.90 -13.41 21.52
C GLU A 228 -13.89 -13.98 22.54
N ALA A 229 -14.23 -13.17 23.53
CA ALA A 229 -15.27 -13.48 24.50
C ALA A 229 -16.54 -12.69 24.16
N GLY A 230 -17.67 -13.38 24.08
CA GLY A 230 -18.99 -12.81 23.85
C GLY A 230 -20.02 -13.35 24.85
N LEU A 231 -21.29 -12.94 24.68
CA LEU A 231 -22.38 -13.35 25.58
C LEU A 231 -22.64 -14.86 25.58
N ASP A 232 -22.42 -15.51 24.43
CA ASP A 232 -22.68 -16.94 24.22
C ASP A 232 -21.47 -17.83 24.53
N GLY A 233 -20.30 -17.24 24.80
CA GLY A 233 -19.07 -17.96 25.14
C GLY A 233 -17.84 -17.44 24.41
N LEU A 234 -16.95 -18.35 24.00
CA LEU A 234 -15.77 -18.05 23.21
C LEU A 234 -16.04 -18.33 21.73
N SER A 235 -15.57 -17.44 20.87
CA SER A 235 -15.59 -17.61 19.42
C SER A 235 -14.26 -17.17 18.82
N GLY A 236 -13.92 -17.69 17.64
CA GLY A 236 -12.68 -17.32 16.98
C GLY A 236 -12.30 -18.23 15.84
N TRP A 237 -11.01 -18.23 15.52
CA TRP A 237 -10.44 -19.12 14.51
C TRP A 237 -8.99 -19.48 14.84
N VAL A 238 -8.52 -20.59 14.27
CA VAL A 238 -7.14 -21.05 14.37
C VAL A 238 -6.73 -21.75 13.09
N TRP A 239 -5.45 -21.66 12.72
CA TRP A 239 -4.89 -22.42 11.61
C TRP A 239 -3.41 -22.75 11.84
N LEU A 240 -2.89 -23.67 11.03
CA LEU A 240 -1.51 -24.14 11.08
C LEU A 240 -0.84 -23.81 9.73
N PRO A 241 -0.08 -22.71 9.62
CA PRO A 241 0.49 -22.27 8.35
C PRO A 241 1.36 -23.33 7.65
N HIS A 242 2.10 -24.13 8.43
CA HIS A 242 3.02 -25.15 7.92
C HIS A 242 2.41 -26.57 7.88
N ASP A 243 1.13 -26.70 8.24
CA ASP A 243 0.39 -27.96 8.27
C ASP A 243 -1.11 -27.70 8.07
N ALA A 244 -1.44 -26.99 6.98
CA ALA A 244 -2.78 -26.41 6.75
C ALA A 244 -3.91 -27.46 6.65
N ASP A 245 -3.59 -28.71 6.33
CA ASP A 245 -4.57 -29.80 6.25
C ASP A 245 -4.93 -30.37 7.62
N ARG A 246 -4.05 -30.23 8.62
CA ARG A 246 -4.29 -30.79 9.95
C ARG A 246 -5.29 -29.94 10.71
N VAL A 247 -6.27 -30.62 11.32
CA VAL A 247 -7.20 -30.03 12.28
C VAL A 247 -6.42 -29.56 13.52
N PRO A 248 -6.40 -28.25 13.84
CA PRO A 248 -5.73 -27.73 15.03
C PRO A 248 -6.43 -28.20 16.31
N VAL A 249 -5.63 -28.44 17.36
CA VAL A 249 -6.12 -28.81 18.70
C VAL A 249 -5.78 -27.70 19.67
N VAL A 250 -6.79 -27.08 20.25
CA VAL A 250 -6.67 -25.93 21.15
C VAL A 250 -7.02 -26.36 22.57
N GLN A 251 -6.31 -25.83 23.56
CA GLN A 251 -6.57 -26.10 24.97
C GLN A 251 -7.12 -24.85 25.66
N ILE A 252 -8.18 -25.02 26.45
CA ILE A 252 -8.63 -24.00 27.40
C ILE A 252 -8.02 -24.33 28.75
N GLN A 253 -7.25 -23.41 29.30
CA GLN A 253 -6.55 -23.52 30.58
C GLN A 253 -7.06 -22.47 31.55
N ASP A 254 -7.10 -22.79 32.84
CA ASP A 254 -7.31 -21.78 33.88
C ASP A 254 -6.13 -20.79 33.89
N ALA A 255 -6.41 -19.49 33.81
CA ALA A 255 -5.34 -18.50 33.61
C ALA A 255 -4.39 -18.38 34.82
N ARG A 256 -4.85 -18.73 36.03
CA ARG A 256 -4.10 -18.60 37.28
C ARG A 256 -3.24 -19.84 37.56
N THR A 257 -3.81 -21.02 37.38
CA THR A 257 -3.20 -22.31 37.72
C THR A 257 -2.54 -23.00 36.54
N GLY A 258 -2.89 -22.61 35.30
CA GLY A 258 -2.43 -23.28 34.08
C GLY A 258 -3.04 -24.68 33.86
N LYS A 259 -3.98 -25.10 34.71
CA LYS A 259 -4.64 -26.41 34.59
C LYS A 259 -5.46 -26.45 33.30
N ILE A 260 -5.29 -27.52 32.51
CA ILE A 260 -6.12 -27.77 31.32
C ILE A 260 -7.54 -28.09 31.78
N LEU A 261 -8.49 -27.28 31.32
CA LEU A 261 -9.92 -27.42 31.58
C LEU A 261 -10.60 -28.20 30.44
N HIS A 262 -10.30 -27.82 29.20
CA HIS A 262 -10.87 -28.44 28.00
C HIS A 262 -9.84 -28.56 26.87
N THR A 263 -10.08 -29.51 25.96
CA THR A 263 -9.32 -29.69 24.72
C THR A 263 -10.31 -29.73 23.56
N ILE A 264 -10.13 -28.86 22.58
CA ILE A 264 -11.05 -28.61 21.46
C ILE A 264 -10.35 -28.97 20.16
N LYS A 265 -11.03 -29.69 19.28
CA LYS A 265 -10.59 -29.92 17.89
C LYS A 265 -11.37 -28.98 16.96
N ALA A 266 -10.68 -28.10 16.26
CA ALA A 266 -11.29 -27.10 15.39
C ALA A 266 -11.57 -27.70 13.99
N GLU A 267 -12.66 -28.46 13.85
CA GLU A 267 -12.93 -29.25 12.64
C GLU A 267 -13.53 -28.42 11.48
N SER A 268 -14.39 -27.46 11.79
CA SER A 268 -15.10 -26.65 10.78
C SER A 268 -14.20 -25.59 10.15
N LEU A 269 -14.34 -25.36 8.83
CA LEU A 269 -13.70 -24.23 8.14
C LEU A 269 -14.29 -22.90 8.61
N SER A 270 -13.46 -21.86 8.66
CA SER A 270 -13.89 -20.48 8.93
C SER A 270 -13.84 -19.64 7.67
N ASN A 271 -14.94 -18.94 7.38
CA ASN A 271 -15.02 -17.93 6.31
C ASN A 271 -14.95 -16.50 6.86
N SER A 272 -14.66 -16.32 8.16
CA SER A 272 -14.60 -15.00 8.81
C SER A 272 -13.26 -14.28 8.63
N VAL A 273 -12.30 -14.92 7.92
CA VAL A 273 -10.95 -14.40 7.70
C VAL A 273 -10.77 -14.09 6.22
N ASN A 274 -10.51 -12.83 5.90
CA ASN A 274 -10.00 -12.43 4.59
C ASN A 274 -8.47 -12.49 4.63
N SER A 275 -7.85 -13.27 3.74
CA SER A 275 -6.43 -13.63 3.83
C SER A 275 -5.78 -13.58 2.46
N ASP A 276 -4.66 -12.87 2.37
CA ASP A 276 -3.82 -12.82 1.17
C ASP A 276 -2.93 -14.07 1.01
N VAL A 277 -2.80 -14.90 2.05
CA VAL A 277 -2.02 -16.15 1.94
C VAL A 277 -2.77 -17.15 1.06
N PRO A 278 -2.19 -17.58 -0.09
CA PRO A 278 -2.84 -18.55 -0.96
C PRO A 278 -3.14 -19.87 -0.25
N LEU A 279 -4.33 -20.43 -0.52
CA LEU A 279 -4.75 -21.74 -0.01
C LEU A 279 -4.77 -21.87 1.52
N ALA A 280 -4.82 -20.75 2.26
CA ALA A 280 -4.95 -20.77 3.71
C ALA A 280 -6.25 -21.44 4.17
N ARG A 281 -6.16 -22.23 5.26
CA ARG A 281 -7.25 -23.09 5.74
C ARG A 281 -7.61 -22.78 7.19
N TYR A 282 -8.26 -21.64 7.42
CA TYR A 282 -8.71 -21.26 8.76
C TYR A 282 -9.80 -22.19 9.29
N ARG A 283 -9.73 -22.54 10.58
CA ARG A 283 -10.72 -23.37 11.27
C ARG A 283 -11.43 -22.57 12.35
N ALA A 284 -12.75 -22.72 12.44
CA ALA A 284 -13.58 -22.03 13.41
C ALA A 284 -13.38 -22.59 14.83
N LEU A 285 -13.39 -21.70 15.81
CA LEU A 285 -13.42 -22.01 17.24
C LEU A 285 -14.73 -21.48 17.81
N ALA A 286 -15.44 -22.33 18.55
CA ALA A 286 -16.60 -21.94 19.33
C ALA A 286 -16.67 -22.79 20.60
N PHE A 287 -16.97 -22.16 21.74
CA PHE A 287 -17.11 -22.85 23.01
C PHE A 287 -18.15 -22.15 23.91
N PRO A 288 -19.17 -22.85 24.44
CA PRO A 288 -20.29 -22.21 25.12
C PRO A 288 -19.89 -21.63 26.49
N ALA A 289 -20.49 -20.50 26.86
CA ALA A 289 -20.23 -19.80 28.13
C ALA A 289 -20.49 -20.67 29.37
N GLU A 290 -21.52 -21.53 29.31
CA GLU A 290 -21.96 -22.39 30.41
C GLU A 290 -20.92 -23.44 30.82
N ALA A 291 -20.02 -23.79 29.90
CA ALA A 291 -18.97 -24.78 30.12
C ALA A 291 -17.65 -24.15 30.61
N LEU A 292 -17.57 -22.82 30.74
CA LEU A 292 -16.38 -22.12 31.20
C LEU A 292 -16.45 -21.85 32.70
N PRO A 293 -15.31 -21.87 33.41
CA PRO A 293 -15.28 -21.49 34.82
C PRO A 293 -15.54 -19.99 34.99
N ASP A 294 -15.96 -19.60 36.19
CA ASP A 294 -15.96 -18.20 36.59
C ASP A 294 -14.52 -17.69 36.74
N GLY A 295 -14.13 -16.76 35.88
CA GLY A 295 -12.82 -16.08 35.91
C GLY A 295 -12.05 -16.18 34.58
N PRO A 296 -10.82 -15.66 34.55
CA PRO A 296 -10.06 -15.60 33.31
C PRO A 296 -9.56 -16.98 32.89
N VAL A 297 -9.68 -17.27 31.59
CA VAL A 297 -9.18 -18.48 30.94
C VAL A 297 -8.15 -18.12 29.87
N ARG A 298 -7.23 -19.04 29.63
CA ARG A 298 -6.25 -18.99 28.54
C ARG A 298 -6.64 -19.95 27.44
N VAL A 299 -6.57 -19.51 26.21
CA VAL A 299 -6.83 -20.33 25.01
C VAL A 299 -5.49 -20.53 24.30
N VAL A 300 -4.99 -21.75 24.40
CA VAL A 300 -3.61 -22.11 24.02
C VAL A 300 -3.62 -22.97 22.76
N GLY A 301 -2.88 -22.53 21.75
CA GLY A 301 -2.73 -23.22 20.48
C GLY A 301 -1.84 -24.48 20.56
N PRO A 302 -1.78 -25.27 19.46
CA PRO A 302 -0.93 -26.47 19.36
C PRO A 302 0.57 -26.28 19.64
N ASP A 303 1.08 -25.06 19.49
CA ASP A 303 2.46 -24.66 19.81
C ASP A 303 2.68 -24.34 21.29
N GLY A 304 1.64 -24.40 22.12
CA GLY A 304 1.70 -24.09 23.55
C GLY A 304 1.65 -22.59 23.85
N ARG A 305 1.38 -21.74 22.86
CA ARG A 305 1.27 -20.28 23.02
C ARG A 305 -0.20 -19.86 23.11
N ASP A 306 -0.45 -18.74 23.78
CA ASP A 306 -1.78 -18.11 23.78
C ASP A 306 -2.15 -17.68 22.36
N LEU A 307 -3.38 -17.98 21.94
CA LEU A 307 -3.95 -17.38 20.72
C LEU A 307 -4.18 -15.89 20.95
N ALA A 308 -4.16 -15.09 19.88
CA ALA A 308 -4.41 -13.65 19.99
C ALA A 308 -5.79 -13.39 20.62
N GLY A 309 -5.85 -12.45 21.55
CA GLY A 309 -7.00 -12.16 22.39
C GLY A 309 -6.96 -12.85 23.76
N SER A 310 -6.27 -13.99 23.94
CA SER A 310 -6.11 -14.67 25.24
C SER A 310 -5.08 -13.98 26.14
N PRO A 311 -5.27 -13.85 27.47
CA PRO A 311 -6.36 -14.41 28.28
C PRO A 311 -7.68 -13.63 28.15
N LEU A 312 -8.78 -14.32 28.44
CA LEU A 312 -10.15 -13.82 28.28
C LEU A 312 -10.97 -14.10 29.53
N ASP A 313 -11.99 -13.29 29.80
CA ASP A 313 -12.94 -13.58 30.85
C ASP A 313 -14.38 -13.29 30.41
N VAL A 314 -15.11 -14.35 30.07
CA VAL A 314 -16.49 -14.29 29.57
C VAL A 314 -17.46 -13.72 30.61
N GLY A 315 -17.13 -13.84 31.91
CA GLY A 315 -17.96 -13.34 33.00
C GLY A 315 -17.58 -11.93 33.48
N LEU A 316 -16.51 -11.32 32.96
CA LEU A 316 -15.93 -10.08 33.52
C LEU A 316 -16.95 -8.95 33.64
N GLU A 317 -17.70 -8.70 32.57
CA GLU A 317 -18.69 -7.61 32.55
C GLU A 317 -19.84 -7.87 33.52
N ARG A 318 -20.38 -9.09 33.51
CA ARG A 318 -21.48 -9.48 34.41
C ARG A 318 -21.05 -9.37 35.88
N ARG A 319 -19.83 -9.81 36.22
CA ARG A 319 -19.29 -9.70 37.57
C ARG A 319 -19.02 -8.25 37.96
N SER A 320 -18.47 -7.45 37.04
CA SER A 320 -18.23 -6.02 37.27
C SER A 320 -19.54 -5.28 37.52
N ALA A 321 -20.58 -5.53 36.73
CA ALA A 321 -21.91 -4.96 36.94
C ALA A 321 -22.48 -5.32 38.32
N ARG A 322 -22.36 -6.59 38.75
CA ARG A 322 -22.79 -7.03 40.10
C ARG A 322 -22.01 -6.30 41.21
N GLN A 323 -20.70 -6.16 41.06
CA GLN A 323 -19.84 -5.45 42.03
C GLN A 323 -20.20 -3.96 42.12
N VAL A 324 -20.44 -3.28 41.00
CA VAL A 324 -20.90 -1.88 40.98
C VAL A 324 -22.24 -1.74 41.72
N VAL A 325 -23.22 -2.60 41.43
CA VAL A 325 -24.53 -2.56 42.09
C VAL A 325 -24.39 -2.79 43.61
N GLN A 326 -23.54 -3.73 44.02
CA GLN A 326 -23.26 -3.97 45.45
C GLN A 326 -22.60 -2.76 46.14
N ALA A 327 -21.61 -2.14 45.49
CA ALA A 327 -20.93 -0.97 46.03
C ALA A 327 -21.87 0.25 46.15
N LEU A 328 -22.73 0.48 45.14
CA LEU A 328 -23.77 1.51 45.21
C LEU A 328 -24.77 1.22 46.32
N ALA A 329 -25.27 -0.02 46.43
CA ALA A 329 -26.19 -0.41 47.50
C ALA A 329 -25.61 -0.21 48.91
N GLN A 330 -24.30 -0.44 49.08
CA GLN A 330 -23.59 -0.16 50.33
C GLN A 330 -23.48 1.34 50.62
N THR A 331 -23.33 2.17 49.60
CA THR A 331 -23.23 3.63 49.72
C THR A 331 -24.56 4.26 50.16
N PHE A 332 -25.70 3.67 49.77
CA PHE A 332 -27.05 4.16 50.09
C PHE A 332 -27.72 3.44 51.27
N SER A 333 -27.02 2.56 51.99
CA SER A 333 -27.56 1.86 53.16
C SER A 333 -27.43 2.70 54.45
N ILE A 334 -28.53 2.81 55.22
CA ILE A 334 -28.65 3.68 56.41
C ILE A 334 -27.97 3.10 57.67
N GLU A 335 -27.53 1.83 57.66
CA GLU A 335 -26.90 1.21 58.83
C GLU A 335 -25.38 1.45 58.90
N LYS A 336 -24.94 2.19 59.94
CA LYS A 336 -23.52 2.30 60.32
C LYS A 336 -22.99 0.95 60.80
N LYS A 337 -22.12 0.29 60.02
CA LYS A 337 -21.24 -0.78 60.53
C LYS A 337 -19.79 -0.71 60.02
N LYS A 338 -18.93 -1.30 60.87
CA LYS A 338 -17.46 -1.19 61.02
C LYS A 338 -16.66 -1.27 59.72
N LYS A 339 -15.58 -0.47 59.64
CA LYS A 339 -14.45 -0.60 58.71
C LYS A 339 -13.88 -2.02 58.75
N GLY A 340 -14.39 -2.90 57.90
CA GLY A 340 -13.65 -4.09 57.46
C GLY A 340 -12.55 -3.65 56.50
N LYS A 341 -11.38 -4.28 56.56
CA LYS A 341 -10.35 -4.13 55.53
C LYS A 341 -10.91 -4.68 54.21
N THR A 342 -11.55 -3.82 53.41
CA THR A 342 -11.85 -4.13 52.01
C THR A 342 -10.54 -4.04 51.25
N GLY A 343 -9.94 -5.19 50.93
CA GLY A 343 -9.07 -5.25 49.76
C GLY A 343 -9.91 -4.75 48.59
N GLN A 344 -9.54 -3.62 48.01
CA GLN A 344 -10.28 -2.97 46.93
C GLN A 344 -10.15 -3.82 45.66
N ASP A 345 -11.07 -4.74 45.44
CA ASP A 345 -11.33 -5.24 44.09
C ASP A 345 -12.35 -4.27 43.46
N PHE A 346 -11.85 -3.21 42.83
CA PHE A 346 -12.67 -2.38 41.96
C PHE A 346 -13.23 -3.23 40.80
N PRO A 347 -14.47 -2.99 40.34
CA PRO A 347 -15.02 -3.70 39.20
C PRO A 347 -14.14 -3.53 37.96
N GLY A 348 -13.74 -4.65 37.33
CA GLY A 348 -12.75 -4.67 36.24
C GLY A 348 -13.26 -4.12 34.90
N PHE A 349 -14.58 -4.09 34.69
CA PHE A 349 -15.23 -3.56 33.48
C PHE A 349 -16.34 -2.56 33.85
N VAL A 350 -15.97 -1.29 33.96
CA VAL A 350 -16.89 -0.17 34.19
C VAL A 350 -16.90 0.72 32.97
N SER A 351 -18.08 0.97 32.41
CA SER A 351 -18.24 1.90 31.30
C SER A 351 -18.14 3.34 31.80
N VAL A 352 -17.26 4.12 31.18
CA VAL A 352 -17.05 5.55 31.41
C VAL A 352 -17.31 6.25 30.07
N PRO A 353 -18.54 6.72 29.82
CA PRO A 353 -18.89 7.41 28.58
C PRO A 353 -17.98 8.60 28.31
N VAL A 354 -17.69 8.85 27.03
CA VAL A 354 -16.98 10.05 26.62
C VAL A 354 -17.80 11.28 26.99
N GLN A 355 -17.16 12.24 27.63
CA GLN A 355 -17.76 13.52 28.02
C GLN A 355 -17.34 14.61 27.05
N ASP A 356 -18.31 15.39 26.56
CA ASP A 356 -18.04 16.52 25.66
C ASP A 356 -17.18 17.60 26.35
N GLU A 357 -17.44 17.86 27.63
CA GLU A 357 -16.65 18.76 28.47
C GLU A 357 -16.04 18.01 29.68
N VAL A 358 -14.73 18.17 29.87
CA VAL A 358 -14.02 17.65 31.03
C VAL A 358 -14.22 18.62 32.20
N THR A 359 -15.08 18.26 33.14
CA THR A 359 -15.43 19.11 34.30
C THR A 359 -14.65 18.77 35.57
N ALA A 360 -14.00 17.61 35.60
CA ALA A 360 -13.14 17.20 36.70
C ALA A 360 -11.81 17.97 36.69
N THR A 361 -11.25 18.24 37.88
CA THR A 361 -9.92 18.84 38.03
C THR A 361 -8.94 17.77 38.49
N PRO A 362 -7.80 17.59 37.79
CA PRO A 362 -6.82 16.59 38.18
C PRO A 362 -6.16 16.95 39.51
N GLN A 363 -5.86 15.95 40.35
CA GLN A 363 -5.13 16.20 41.61
C GLN A 363 -3.63 16.27 41.33
N VAL A 364 -3.09 17.49 41.25
CA VAL A 364 -1.66 17.68 40.95
C VAL A 364 -0.83 17.66 42.22
N SER A 365 0.29 16.96 42.21
CA SER A 365 1.17 16.80 43.39
C SER A 365 2.05 18.03 43.67
N GLY A 366 2.13 18.98 42.73
CA GLY A 366 2.99 20.17 42.78
C GLY A 366 4.48 19.90 42.59
N ARG A 367 4.93 18.64 42.50
CA ARG A 367 6.33 18.28 42.22
C ARG A 367 6.53 17.94 40.75
N GLN A 368 7.71 18.23 40.23
CA GLN A 368 8.18 17.63 38.98
C GLN A 368 8.97 16.36 39.30
N ALA A 369 8.53 15.21 38.82
CA ALA A 369 9.26 13.96 39.01
C ALA A 369 10.47 13.86 38.05
N GLU A 370 11.40 12.96 38.40
CA GLU A 370 12.40 12.50 37.45
C GLU A 370 11.75 11.56 36.43
N VAL A 371 12.35 11.49 35.23
CA VAL A 371 11.85 10.67 34.12
C VAL A 371 12.55 9.31 34.13
N ALA A 372 11.80 8.25 33.88
CA ALA A 372 12.32 6.91 33.57
C ALA A 372 11.75 6.42 32.23
N ILE A 373 12.45 5.51 31.57
CA ILE A 373 12.04 4.93 30.28
C ILE A 373 11.77 3.44 30.46
N VAL A 374 10.63 2.97 29.94
CA VAL A 374 10.24 1.55 29.93
C VAL A 374 10.18 1.06 28.50
N ILE A 375 10.95 0.01 28.18
CA ILE A 375 11.07 -0.57 26.84
C ILE A 375 10.71 -2.06 26.90
N PRO A 376 9.48 -2.46 26.52
CA PRO A 376 9.15 -3.87 26.38
C PRO A 376 9.79 -4.46 25.12
N ILE A 377 10.36 -5.67 25.21
CA ILE A 377 10.98 -6.37 24.09
C ILE A 377 10.43 -7.80 23.97
N TYR A 378 10.39 -8.33 22.74
CA TYR A 378 10.03 -9.72 22.49
C TYR A 378 10.69 -10.32 21.25
N ARG A 379 10.67 -9.62 20.10
CA ARG A 379 11.22 -10.12 18.82
C ARG A 379 12.00 -9.02 18.09
N ASP A 380 12.53 -9.37 16.93
CA ASP A 380 13.24 -8.47 16.02
C ASP A 380 14.53 -7.91 16.63
N LYS A 381 15.58 -8.74 16.57
CA LYS A 381 16.89 -8.40 17.10
C LYS A 381 17.45 -7.11 16.52
N ALA A 382 17.34 -6.93 15.20
CA ALA A 382 17.93 -5.78 14.52
C ALA A 382 17.29 -4.48 14.98
N ARG A 383 15.96 -4.39 14.99
CA ARG A 383 15.25 -3.18 15.43
C ARG A 383 15.40 -2.92 16.92
N THR A 384 15.31 -3.96 17.74
CA THR A 384 15.48 -3.84 19.20
C THR A 384 16.85 -3.24 19.55
N LEU A 385 17.93 -3.74 18.94
CA LEU A 385 19.26 -3.21 19.20
C LEU A 385 19.43 -1.79 18.68
N ALA A 386 18.85 -1.46 17.51
CA ALA A 386 18.87 -0.09 16.98
C ALA A 386 18.14 0.91 17.89
N CYS A 387 16.98 0.53 18.44
CA CYS A 387 16.25 1.32 19.43
C CYS A 387 17.11 1.58 20.67
N LEU A 388 17.59 0.52 21.32
CA LEU A 388 18.39 0.62 22.54
C LEU A 388 19.68 1.43 22.34
N GLU A 389 20.32 1.30 21.19
CA GLU A 389 21.51 2.07 20.85
C GLU A 389 21.19 3.55 20.63
N SER A 390 20.09 3.89 19.95
CA SER A 390 19.64 5.28 19.80
C SER A 390 19.30 5.94 21.15
N VAL A 391 18.67 5.18 22.06
CA VAL A 391 18.43 5.60 23.44
C VAL A 391 19.75 5.83 24.17
N ARG A 392 20.70 4.88 24.09
CA ARG A 392 22.02 5.00 24.72
C ARG A 392 22.79 6.24 24.23
N GLN A 393 22.74 6.53 22.94
CA GLN A 393 23.41 7.69 22.33
C GLN A 393 22.82 9.01 22.83
N THR A 394 21.49 9.12 22.85
CA THR A 394 20.78 10.35 23.26
C THR A 394 20.82 10.60 24.77
N LEU A 395 21.00 9.56 25.59
CA LEU A 395 21.06 9.66 27.04
C LEU A 395 22.47 9.72 27.62
N SER A 396 23.52 9.66 26.80
CA SER A 396 24.92 9.47 27.24
C SER A 396 25.42 10.46 28.32
N ALA A 397 24.82 11.66 28.41
CA ALA A 397 25.13 12.68 29.43
C ALA A 397 24.15 12.72 30.63
N ARG A 398 23.11 11.89 30.66
CA ARG A 398 21.98 11.96 31.61
C ARG A 398 21.82 10.66 32.40
N LYS A 399 21.47 10.77 33.69
CA LYS A 399 21.18 9.62 34.55
C LYS A 399 19.68 9.29 34.56
N ILE A 400 19.11 9.02 33.38
CA ILE A 400 17.71 8.61 33.25
C ILE A 400 17.64 7.08 33.40
N PRO A 401 16.89 6.52 34.38
CA PRO A 401 16.72 5.08 34.49
C PRO A 401 16.02 4.50 33.26
N VAL A 402 16.60 3.44 32.69
CA VAL A 402 15.99 2.67 31.59
C VAL A 402 15.73 1.25 32.06
N VAL A 403 14.47 0.82 31.95
CA VAL A 403 14.01 -0.52 32.30
C VAL A 403 13.54 -1.24 31.04
N ILE A 404 14.27 -2.28 30.66
CA ILE A 404 13.93 -3.19 29.58
C ILE A 404 13.09 -4.33 30.17
N VAL A 405 11.92 -4.60 29.60
CA VAL A 405 11.08 -5.73 30.00
C VAL A 405 11.09 -6.77 28.91
N ASN A 406 11.85 -7.85 29.11
CA ASN A 406 11.90 -9.00 28.22
C ASN A 406 10.67 -9.89 28.43
N ASP A 407 9.69 -9.80 27.54
CA ASP A 407 8.43 -10.57 27.59
C ASP A 407 8.61 -11.99 27.02
N ALA A 408 9.62 -12.70 27.54
CA ALA A 408 10.05 -14.03 27.12
C ALA A 408 10.39 -14.13 25.61
N ALA A 409 11.29 -13.26 25.15
CA ALA A 409 11.80 -13.26 23.78
C ALA A 409 12.23 -14.68 23.34
N PRO A 410 11.76 -15.18 22.18
CA PRO A 410 12.00 -16.56 21.78
C PRO A 410 13.39 -16.76 21.17
N ASP A 411 14.08 -15.67 20.79
CA ASP A 411 15.40 -15.69 20.17
C ASP A 411 16.50 -15.46 21.24
N PRO A 412 17.36 -16.44 21.56
CA PRO A 412 18.44 -16.29 22.52
C PRO A 412 19.51 -15.33 22.04
N ASP A 413 19.71 -15.18 20.73
CA ASP A 413 20.69 -14.25 20.19
C ASP A 413 20.26 -12.80 20.41
N LEU A 414 18.94 -12.55 20.42
CA LEU A 414 18.36 -11.29 20.87
C LEU A 414 18.57 -11.08 22.37
N VAL A 415 18.25 -12.09 23.20
CA VAL A 415 18.40 -12.01 24.66
C VAL A 415 19.85 -11.69 25.05
N LEU A 416 20.82 -12.46 24.54
CA LEU A 416 22.25 -12.25 24.84
C LEU A 416 22.75 -10.89 24.37
N ALA A 417 22.32 -10.43 23.19
CA ALA A 417 22.73 -9.13 22.68
C ALA A 417 22.17 -7.96 23.50
N VAL A 418 20.91 -8.08 23.96
CA VAL A 418 20.29 -7.09 24.87
C VAL A 418 20.97 -7.08 26.23
N GLU A 419 21.28 -8.24 26.80
CA GLU A 419 22.00 -8.33 28.09
C GLU A 419 23.37 -7.65 28.00
N ALA A 420 24.11 -7.89 26.92
CA ALA A 420 25.41 -7.27 26.69
C ALA A 420 25.30 -5.74 26.56
N LEU A 421 24.35 -5.24 25.76
CA LEU A 421 24.12 -3.80 25.58
C LEU A 421 23.66 -3.14 26.88
N ALA A 422 22.70 -3.75 27.58
CA ALA A 422 22.19 -3.24 28.84
C ALA A 422 23.28 -3.12 29.91
N ALA A 423 24.19 -4.11 30.00
CA ALA A 423 25.33 -4.06 30.90
C ALA A 423 26.29 -2.90 30.57
N GLN A 424 26.53 -2.63 29.28
CA GLN A 424 27.37 -1.51 28.84
C GLN A 424 26.71 -0.15 29.09
N ALA A 425 25.39 -0.06 28.91
CA ALA A 425 24.63 1.18 29.03
C ALA A 425 24.13 1.47 30.47
N GLY A 426 24.22 0.50 31.38
CA GLY A 426 23.66 0.59 32.73
C GLY A 426 22.13 0.46 32.78
N PHE A 427 21.53 -0.21 31.81
CA PHE A 427 20.09 -0.45 31.74
C PHE A 427 19.69 -1.66 32.61
N ARG A 428 18.49 -1.62 33.19
CA ARG A 428 17.96 -2.72 34.01
C ARG A 428 17.07 -3.63 33.17
N ILE A 429 17.24 -4.94 33.29
CA ILE A 429 16.40 -5.94 32.60
C ILE A 429 15.46 -6.61 33.61
N LEU A 430 14.19 -6.77 33.24
CA LEU A 430 13.20 -7.61 33.91
C LEU A 430 12.72 -8.67 32.91
N THR A 431 12.69 -9.94 33.29
CA THR A 431 12.35 -11.04 32.37
C THR A 431 11.11 -11.77 32.83
N HIS A 432 10.12 -11.91 31.95
CA HIS A 432 8.97 -12.77 32.18
C HIS A 432 9.27 -14.24 31.84
N ALA A 433 8.58 -15.15 32.53
CA ALA A 433 8.69 -16.59 32.27
C ALA A 433 7.95 -17.03 30.99
N ARG A 434 7.00 -16.22 30.52
CA ARG A 434 6.21 -16.43 29.29
C ARG A 434 5.87 -15.08 28.67
N ASN A 435 5.50 -15.08 27.40
CA ASN A 435 4.95 -13.90 26.75
C ASN A 435 3.56 -13.60 27.34
N CYS A 436 3.40 -12.43 27.93
CA CYS A 436 2.17 -11.97 28.56
C CYS A 436 1.52 -10.81 27.78
N GLY A 437 2.14 -10.34 26.70
CA GLY A 437 1.64 -9.24 25.89
C GLY A 437 2.19 -7.87 26.30
N PHE A 438 2.04 -6.90 25.40
CA PHE A 438 2.56 -5.55 25.58
C PHE A 438 2.04 -4.85 26.86
N PRO A 439 0.72 -4.84 27.15
CA PRO A 439 0.21 -4.17 28.34
C PRO A 439 0.80 -4.73 29.64
N SER A 440 0.97 -6.06 29.72
CA SER A 440 1.53 -6.71 30.91
C SER A 440 3.02 -6.41 31.08
N ALA A 441 3.79 -6.42 29.99
CA ALA A 441 5.20 -6.05 30.00
C ALA A 441 5.40 -4.59 30.43
N VAL A 442 4.59 -3.67 29.88
CA VAL A 442 4.58 -2.26 30.29
C VAL A 442 4.26 -2.13 31.78
N ASN A 443 3.21 -2.79 32.27
CA ASN A 443 2.80 -2.75 33.67
C ASN A 443 3.91 -3.24 34.63
N THR A 444 4.68 -4.26 34.24
CA THR A 444 5.87 -4.69 35.00
C THR A 444 6.91 -3.57 35.09
N GLY A 445 7.18 -2.88 33.98
CA GLY A 445 8.08 -1.72 33.94
C GLY A 445 7.57 -0.56 34.79
N LEU A 446 6.29 -0.17 34.64
CA LEU A 446 5.64 0.90 35.40
C LEU A 446 5.77 0.70 36.91
N ARG A 447 5.56 -0.53 37.40
CA ARG A 447 5.73 -0.88 38.82
C ARG A 447 7.18 -0.76 39.27
N ALA A 448 8.15 -1.08 38.40
CA ALA A 448 9.57 -1.01 38.72
C ALA A 448 10.12 0.42 38.83
N VAL A 449 9.45 1.39 38.20
CA VAL A 449 9.82 2.82 38.22
C VAL A 449 8.78 3.69 38.94
N ALA A 450 7.98 3.11 39.83
CA ALA A 450 6.91 3.81 40.54
C ALA A 450 7.39 5.15 41.15
N GLY A 451 6.61 6.21 40.92
CA GLY A 451 6.92 7.57 41.40
C GLY A 451 7.70 8.46 40.42
N HIS A 452 8.23 7.90 39.33
CA HIS A 452 8.79 8.65 38.20
C HIS A 452 7.69 9.08 37.23
N ASP A 453 7.95 10.13 36.46
CA ASP A 453 7.29 10.27 35.17
C ASP A 453 7.85 9.21 34.23
N VAL A 454 7.01 8.62 33.38
CA VAL A 454 7.43 7.48 32.57
C VAL A 454 7.30 7.79 31.09
N ILE A 455 8.32 7.45 30.31
CA ILE A 455 8.21 7.31 28.87
C ILE A 455 8.08 5.83 28.55
N LEU A 456 6.94 5.44 28.00
CA LEU A 456 6.76 4.16 27.32
C LEU A 456 7.36 4.29 25.92
N LEU A 457 8.27 3.39 25.54
CA LEU A 457 8.92 3.42 24.24
C LEU A 457 8.96 2.02 23.64
N ASN A 458 8.37 1.84 22.47
CA ASN A 458 8.43 0.55 21.77
C ASN A 458 9.87 0.22 21.33
N SER A 459 10.17 -1.08 21.27
CA SER A 459 11.49 -1.60 20.90
C SER A 459 11.85 -1.44 19.42
N ASP A 460 10.92 -0.98 18.58
CA ASP A 460 11.09 -0.75 17.16
C ASP A 460 11.04 0.75 16.80
N THR A 461 11.44 1.60 17.75
CA THR A 461 11.56 3.05 17.56
C THR A 461 13.00 3.50 17.37
N LEU A 462 13.18 4.67 16.76
CA LEU A 462 14.46 5.39 16.78
C LEU A 462 14.23 6.79 17.36
N VAL A 463 15.10 7.18 18.29
CA VAL A 463 15.04 8.48 18.95
C VAL A 463 16.25 9.34 18.60
N ALA A 464 16.10 10.66 18.69
CA ALA A 464 17.12 11.65 18.39
C ALA A 464 17.27 12.68 19.51
N GLU A 465 18.37 13.44 19.55
CA GLU A 465 18.69 14.36 20.63
C GLU A 465 17.56 15.39 20.89
N GLY A 466 17.27 15.68 22.16
CA GLY A 466 16.24 16.65 22.57
C GLY A 466 14.84 16.07 22.75
N TRP A 467 14.60 14.79 22.43
CA TRP A 467 13.27 14.18 22.47
C TRP A 467 12.64 14.12 23.87
N VAL A 468 13.39 13.68 24.89
CA VAL A 468 12.91 13.62 26.28
C VAL A 468 12.61 15.01 26.83
N GLU A 469 13.47 15.97 26.50
CA GLU A 469 13.37 17.35 26.97
C GLU A 469 12.10 18.00 26.44
N GLU A 470 11.83 17.81 25.15
CA GLU A 470 10.65 18.34 24.48
C GLU A 470 9.35 17.72 25.03
N LEU A 471 9.32 16.39 25.20
CA LEU A 471 8.17 15.70 25.82
C LEU A 471 7.90 16.20 27.24
N ARG A 472 8.96 16.28 28.08
CA ARG A 472 8.85 16.77 29.46
C ARG A 472 8.42 18.24 29.51
N ARG A 473 8.95 19.07 28.60
CA ARG A 473 8.61 20.50 28.51
C ARG A 473 7.12 20.69 28.24
N ILE A 474 6.53 19.87 27.37
CA ILE A 474 5.07 19.88 27.12
C ILE A 474 4.28 19.28 28.29
N ALA A 475 4.78 18.22 28.92
CA ALA A 475 4.09 17.56 30.05
C ALA A 475 3.87 18.49 31.25
N TYR A 476 4.78 19.45 31.46
CA TYR A 476 4.72 20.44 32.53
C TYR A 476 4.32 21.85 32.05
N ALA A 477 3.93 22.02 30.78
CA ALA A 477 3.44 23.31 30.28
C ALA A 477 2.04 23.67 30.81
N SER A 478 1.28 22.66 31.26
CA SER A 478 -0.03 22.82 31.91
C SER A 478 -0.17 21.81 33.04
N GLU A 479 -0.80 22.23 34.15
CA GLU A 479 -1.12 21.36 35.28
C GLU A 479 -2.07 20.23 34.90
N GLU A 480 -2.87 20.40 33.84
CA GLU A 480 -3.86 19.42 33.38
C GLU A 480 -3.27 18.37 32.42
N THR A 481 -2.01 18.51 31.97
CA THR A 481 -1.41 17.53 31.04
C THR A 481 -1.06 16.24 31.75
N GLY A 482 -1.72 15.15 31.38
CA GLY A 482 -1.45 13.81 31.89
C GLY A 482 -0.49 13.03 31.01
N THR A 483 -0.61 13.15 29.69
CA THR A 483 0.23 12.40 28.74
C THR A 483 0.70 13.26 27.57
N VAL A 484 1.84 12.86 26.98
CA VAL A 484 2.41 13.53 25.81
C VAL A 484 2.93 12.51 24.80
N THR A 485 2.64 12.72 23.52
CA THR A 485 3.10 11.87 22.40
C THR A 485 3.76 12.72 21.31
N PRO A 486 4.90 12.30 20.71
CA PRO A 486 5.54 13.02 19.62
C PRO A 486 4.90 12.71 18.24
N PHE A 487 5.29 13.43 17.19
CA PHE A 487 5.04 12.98 15.82
C PHE A 487 5.86 11.71 15.48
N SER A 488 5.41 10.94 14.50
CA SER A 488 6.10 9.75 13.98
C SER A 488 5.70 9.46 12.53
N ASN A 489 6.45 8.63 11.81
CA ASN A 489 6.02 8.11 10.50
C ASN A 489 4.81 7.16 10.60
N ASP A 490 4.61 6.49 11.73
CA ASP A 490 3.50 5.55 11.93
C ASP A 490 2.94 5.68 13.35
N ALA A 491 2.02 6.63 13.55
CA ALA A 491 1.36 6.92 14.83
C ALA A 491 -0.08 7.39 14.66
N SER A 492 -0.84 6.80 13.74
CA SER A 492 -2.27 7.13 13.50
C SER A 492 -2.51 8.63 13.27
N ILE A 493 -3.26 9.30 14.16
CA ILE A 493 -3.53 10.74 14.13
C ILE A 493 -2.27 11.63 14.19
N LEU A 494 -1.13 11.09 14.65
CA LEU A 494 0.16 11.76 14.76
C LEU A 494 1.15 11.31 13.68
N SER A 495 0.67 10.59 12.66
CA SER A 495 1.50 10.22 11.51
C SER A 495 1.91 11.46 10.70
N TYR A 496 3.18 11.48 10.31
CA TYR A 496 3.82 12.53 9.53
C TYR A 496 4.85 11.89 8.58
N PRO A 497 4.92 12.28 7.28
CA PRO A 497 4.30 13.46 6.67
C PRO A 497 2.78 13.46 6.48
N SER A 498 2.17 12.29 6.27
CA SER A 498 0.73 12.16 6.02
C SER A 498 0.02 11.32 7.09
N PRO A 499 -1.14 11.75 7.60
CA PRO A 499 -1.98 10.92 8.46
C PRO A 499 -2.75 9.83 7.70
N ASP A 500 -2.97 10.01 6.40
CA ASP A 500 -3.90 9.19 5.61
C ASP A 500 -3.21 8.12 4.76
N LYS A 501 -1.88 8.16 4.70
CA LYS A 501 -1.06 7.28 3.84
C LYS A 501 0.04 6.63 4.65
N LYS A 502 0.50 5.47 4.18
CA LYS A 502 1.68 4.82 4.72
C LYS A 502 2.91 5.68 4.43
N ASN A 503 3.56 6.18 5.48
CA ASN A 503 4.77 6.98 5.33
C ASN A 503 6.01 6.07 5.17
N PRO A 504 7.06 6.55 4.47
CA PRO A 504 8.34 5.87 4.43
C PRO A 504 8.90 5.66 5.84
N VAL A 505 9.57 4.52 6.06
CA VAL A 505 10.24 4.24 7.33
C VAL A 505 11.62 4.90 7.30
N PRO A 506 11.92 5.87 8.19
CA PRO A 506 13.20 6.55 8.19
C PRO A 506 14.28 5.72 8.90
N ASP A 507 15.53 5.87 8.47
CA ASP A 507 16.70 5.42 9.23
C ASP A 507 17.04 6.40 10.38
N LEU A 508 18.11 6.12 11.13
CA LEU A 508 18.50 6.95 12.28
C LEU A 508 18.92 8.37 11.86
N ALA A 509 19.62 8.54 10.73
CA ALA A 509 20.06 9.86 10.27
C ALA A 509 18.86 10.70 9.83
N GLN A 510 17.94 10.10 9.08
CA GLN A 510 16.68 10.74 8.70
C GLN A 510 15.82 11.09 9.93
N THR A 511 15.80 10.24 10.95
CA THR A 511 15.11 10.51 12.21
C THR A 511 15.70 11.73 12.94
N GLN A 512 17.03 11.86 12.95
CA GLN A 512 17.72 13.03 13.50
C GLN A 512 17.37 14.31 12.73
N ASP A 513 17.35 14.24 11.40
CA ASP A 513 16.93 15.38 10.56
C ASP A 513 15.49 15.78 10.82
N PHE A 514 14.56 14.82 10.90
CA PHE A 514 13.16 15.09 11.22
C PHE A 514 13.00 15.70 12.62
N MET A 515 13.74 15.22 13.63
CA MET A 515 13.71 15.80 14.97
C MET A 515 14.18 17.26 14.96
N ALA A 516 15.32 17.55 14.31
CA ALA A 516 15.84 18.91 14.21
C ALA A 516 14.87 19.85 13.48
N GLN A 517 14.25 19.37 12.39
CA GLN A 517 13.26 20.13 11.62
C GLN A 517 11.97 20.35 12.41
N ALA A 518 11.49 19.36 13.16
CA ALA A 518 10.34 19.48 14.05
C ALA A 518 10.60 20.54 15.14
N GLN A 519 11.78 20.54 15.75
CA GLN A 519 12.18 21.56 16.72
C GLN A 519 12.19 22.96 16.10
N VAL A 520 12.78 23.13 14.92
CA VAL A 520 12.78 24.43 14.22
C VAL A 520 11.35 24.90 13.89
N ALA A 521 10.47 23.98 13.49
CA ALA A 521 9.10 24.30 13.11
C ALA A 521 8.18 24.61 14.31
N ASN A 522 8.35 23.86 15.40
CA ASN A 522 7.30 23.66 16.40
C ASN A 522 7.81 23.52 17.85
N ALA A 523 9.11 23.68 18.13
CA ALA A 523 9.59 23.69 19.52
C ALA A 523 8.78 24.68 20.35
N GLY A 524 8.42 24.29 21.56
CA GLY A 524 7.50 25.09 22.38
C GLY A 524 6.07 24.55 22.39
N GLN A 525 5.62 23.98 21.28
CA GLN A 525 4.20 23.95 20.93
C GLN A 525 3.55 22.60 21.23
N ALA A 526 2.29 22.67 21.67
CA ALA A 526 1.43 21.51 21.90
C ALA A 526 0.10 21.66 21.17
N ALA A 527 -0.56 20.54 20.95
CA ALA A 527 -1.97 20.48 20.56
C ALA A 527 -2.66 19.35 21.34
N GLU A 528 -3.87 19.61 21.83
CA GLU A 528 -4.65 18.59 22.53
C GLU A 528 -5.05 17.47 21.56
N ILE A 529 -4.78 16.24 21.96
CA ILE A 529 -5.16 15.02 21.24
C ILE A 529 -6.18 14.24 22.07
N PRO A 530 -7.11 13.51 21.43
CA PRO A 530 -8.14 12.76 22.15
C PRO A 530 -7.53 11.63 22.98
N THR A 531 -6.49 10.97 22.45
CA THR A 531 -5.71 9.93 23.11
C THR A 531 -4.25 10.00 22.69
N ALA A 532 -3.34 9.68 23.60
CA ALA A 532 -1.94 9.41 23.27
C ALA A 532 -1.77 8.09 22.51
N ASN A 533 -0.59 7.89 21.92
CA ASN A 533 -0.25 6.66 21.20
C ASN A 533 0.88 5.90 21.90
N GLY A 534 0.72 4.58 22.07
CA GLY A 534 1.59 3.73 22.88
C GLY A 534 3.01 3.52 22.35
N PHE A 535 3.30 3.86 21.08
CA PHE A 535 4.65 3.69 20.51
C PHE A 535 5.73 4.52 21.23
N CYS A 536 5.34 5.72 21.67
CA CYS A 536 6.16 6.64 22.45
C CYS A 536 5.22 7.55 23.25
N MET A 537 5.06 7.27 24.54
CA MET A 537 4.08 7.95 25.41
C MET A 537 4.73 8.38 26.71
N TYR A 538 4.81 9.69 26.93
CA TYR A 538 5.14 10.26 28.23
C TYR A 538 3.89 10.25 29.12
N ILE A 539 4.01 9.78 30.35
CA ILE A 539 2.95 9.74 31.37
C ILE A 539 3.44 10.41 32.63
N ARG A 540 2.74 11.45 33.08
CA ARG A 540 3.05 12.14 34.32
C ARG A 540 2.74 11.24 35.53
N HIS A 541 3.61 11.25 36.53
CA HIS A 541 3.54 10.34 37.67
C HIS A 541 2.23 10.42 38.46
N ASP A 542 1.65 11.62 38.58
CA ASP A 542 0.41 11.90 39.30
C ASP A 542 -0.82 11.47 38.48
N CYS A 543 -0.78 11.64 37.16
CA CYS A 543 -1.75 11.06 36.23
C CYS A 543 -1.74 9.53 36.33
N LEU A 544 -0.57 8.90 36.30
CA LEU A 544 -0.43 7.46 36.45
C LEU A 544 -0.93 6.98 37.82
N ALA A 545 -0.58 7.68 38.90
CA ALA A 545 -1.00 7.31 40.26
C ALA A 545 -2.52 7.38 40.45
N GLN A 546 -3.20 8.33 39.82
CA GLN A 546 -4.66 8.47 39.89
C GLN A 546 -5.40 7.53 38.94
N THR A 547 -4.89 7.40 37.72
CA THR A 547 -5.53 6.61 36.67
C THR A 547 -5.32 5.11 36.90
N GLY A 548 -4.18 4.71 37.45
CA GLY A 548 -3.77 3.30 37.55
C GLY A 548 -3.12 2.80 36.25
N VAL A 549 -2.77 1.52 36.22
CA VAL A 549 -1.99 0.92 35.13
C VAL A 549 -2.83 0.60 33.87
N LEU A 550 -2.21 0.03 32.83
CA LEU A 550 -2.91 -0.44 31.63
C LEU A 550 -3.73 -1.70 31.94
N ARG A 551 -4.89 -1.88 31.28
CA ARG A 551 -5.79 -3.02 31.51
C ARG A 551 -5.39 -4.26 30.68
N ASP A 552 -4.35 -4.95 31.14
CA ASP A 552 -3.88 -6.22 30.56
C ASP A 552 -4.88 -7.38 30.72
N ASP A 553 -5.87 -7.23 31.61
CA ASP A 553 -7.01 -8.13 31.81
C ASP A 553 -8.09 -8.02 30.72
N VAL A 554 -8.11 -6.91 29.96
CA VAL A 554 -9.12 -6.63 28.92
C VAL A 554 -8.53 -6.69 27.51
N PHE A 555 -7.38 -6.04 27.31
CA PHE A 555 -6.76 -5.85 25.99
C PHE A 555 -5.75 -6.94 25.61
N ALA A 556 -5.49 -7.89 26.52
CA ALA A 556 -4.62 -9.05 26.30
C ALA A 556 -3.24 -8.66 25.71
N GLN A 557 -2.96 -8.99 24.45
CA GLN A 557 -1.66 -8.73 23.82
C GLN A 557 -1.39 -7.26 23.47
N GLY A 558 -2.41 -6.39 23.42
CA GLY A 558 -2.28 -4.96 23.11
C GLY A 558 -3.34 -4.46 22.13
N TYR A 559 -3.21 -3.21 21.66
CA TYR A 559 -4.20 -2.40 20.94
C TYR A 559 -5.37 -1.96 21.81
N GLY A 560 -5.43 -0.67 22.16
CA GLY A 560 -6.58 -0.04 22.85
C GLY A 560 -6.35 0.21 24.34
N GLU A 561 -5.34 -0.41 24.95
CA GLU A 561 -4.98 -0.24 26.37
C GLU A 561 -4.57 1.19 26.72
N GLU A 562 -3.85 1.86 25.81
CA GLU A 562 -3.40 3.24 25.98
C GLU A 562 -4.57 4.20 25.77
N ASN A 563 -5.49 3.86 24.86
CA ASN A 563 -6.70 4.64 24.63
C ASN A 563 -7.63 4.56 25.84
N ASP A 564 -7.82 3.36 26.41
CA ASP A 564 -8.52 3.15 27.68
C ASP A 564 -7.90 3.95 28.82
N PHE A 565 -6.58 3.87 28.99
CA PHE A 565 -5.87 4.68 29.98
C PHE A 565 -6.16 6.17 29.78
N CYS A 566 -6.07 6.66 28.53
CA CYS A 566 -6.34 8.06 28.20
C CYS A 566 -7.79 8.45 28.53
N MET A 567 -8.77 7.60 28.25
CA MET A 567 -10.17 7.90 28.53
C MET A 567 -10.47 7.91 30.04
N ARG A 568 -9.91 6.97 30.78
CA ARG A 568 -10.00 6.96 32.25
C ARG A 568 -9.30 8.18 32.87
N ALA A 569 -8.13 8.54 32.38
CA ALA A 569 -7.43 9.76 32.80
C ALA A 569 -8.25 11.01 32.47
N ARG A 570 -8.86 11.07 31.28
CA ARG A 570 -9.71 12.20 30.85
C ARG A 570 -10.90 12.39 31.78
N ALA A 571 -11.55 11.30 32.20
CA ALA A 571 -12.63 11.35 33.19
C ALA A 571 -12.20 11.89 34.57
N LEU A 572 -10.90 11.89 34.86
CA LEU A 572 -10.29 12.46 36.07
C LEU A 572 -9.75 13.88 35.89
N GLY A 573 -9.97 14.52 34.72
CA GLY A 573 -9.53 15.89 34.45
C GLY A 573 -8.24 15.99 33.64
N TRP A 574 -7.60 14.87 33.29
CA TRP A 574 -6.33 14.89 32.56
C TRP A 574 -6.53 15.13 31.06
N ARG A 575 -5.63 15.91 30.47
CA ARG A 575 -5.53 16.15 29.03
C ARG A 575 -4.33 15.45 28.43
N HIS A 576 -4.43 15.12 27.15
CA HIS A 576 -3.39 14.46 26.38
C HIS A 576 -2.88 15.41 25.31
N GLN A 577 -1.56 15.51 25.14
CA GLN A 577 -0.94 16.52 24.28
C GLN A 577 -0.03 15.88 23.22
N ALA A 578 -0.04 16.44 22.02
CA ALA A 578 1.00 16.21 21.03
C ALA A 578 2.18 17.14 21.31
N ALA A 579 3.41 16.62 21.41
CA ALA A 579 4.62 17.43 21.42
C ALA A 579 5.05 17.73 19.98
N LEU A 580 4.64 18.89 19.46
CA LEU A 580 4.76 19.20 18.03
C LEU A 580 6.21 19.41 17.57
N GLY A 581 7.11 19.74 18.50
CA GLY A 581 8.54 19.87 18.26
C GLY A 581 9.35 18.58 18.47
N ALA A 582 8.69 17.44 18.75
CA ALA A 582 9.32 16.14 18.90
C ALA A 582 8.93 15.18 17.78
N TYR A 583 9.90 14.42 17.29
CA TYR A 583 9.70 13.35 16.32
C TYR A 583 10.43 12.09 16.78
N VAL A 584 9.75 10.96 16.74
CA VAL A 584 10.30 9.63 17.02
C VAL A 584 9.89 8.71 15.89
N ALA A 585 10.85 8.05 15.25
CA ALA A 585 10.52 7.12 14.18
C ALA A 585 10.02 5.80 14.74
N HIS A 586 9.07 5.19 14.04
CA HIS A 586 8.52 3.87 14.32
C HIS A 586 8.82 2.96 13.12
N VAL A 587 9.87 2.15 13.26
CA VAL A 587 10.49 1.36 12.18
C VAL A 587 9.79 0.03 11.97
N GLY A 588 9.05 -0.42 12.98
CA GLY A 588 8.28 -1.65 12.96
C GLY A 588 6.79 -1.39 12.82
N SER A 589 6.18 -2.05 11.84
CA SER A 589 4.74 -2.33 11.80
C SER A 589 4.49 -3.84 11.71
N VAL A 590 5.48 -4.66 12.10
CA VAL A 590 5.44 -6.12 11.96
C VAL A 590 4.65 -6.69 13.12
N SER A 591 3.34 -6.53 13.06
CA SER A 591 2.41 -7.07 14.03
C SER A 591 1.69 -8.27 13.45
N PHE A 592 1.82 -9.41 14.13
CA PHE A 592 0.85 -10.51 14.20
C PHE A 592 0.22 -11.08 12.90
N GLY A 593 0.75 -10.85 11.70
CA GLY A 593 0.18 -11.41 10.46
C GLY A 593 -1.33 -11.18 10.36
N GLY A 594 -2.09 -12.17 9.87
CA GLY A 594 -3.56 -12.10 9.77
C GLY A 594 -4.31 -11.94 11.12
N THR A 595 -3.64 -12.13 12.26
CA THR A 595 -4.25 -11.94 13.59
C THR A 595 -4.24 -10.48 14.08
N ARG A 596 -3.41 -9.59 13.50
CA ARG A 596 -3.36 -8.16 13.86
C ARG A 596 -4.71 -7.47 13.64
N THR A 597 -5.22 -7.53 12.41
CA THR A 597 -6.48 -6.86 12.02
C THR A 597 -7.65 -7.37 12.85
N GLY A 598 -7.66 -8.67 13.16
CA GLY A 598 -8.65 -9.27 14.04
C GLY A 598 -8.56 -8.75 15.48
N LEU A 599 -7.36 -8.71 16.06
CA LEU A 599 -7.15 -8.21 17.42
C LEU A 599 -7.48 -6.72 17.56
N MET A 600 -7.09 -5.89 16.59
CA MET A 600 -7.45 -4.47 16.56
C MET A 600 -8.98 -4.29 16.55
N ARG A 601 -9.68 -4.99 15.65
CA ARG A 601 -11.15 -4.95 15.56
C ARG A 601 -11.82 -5.37 16.87
N ARG A 602 -11.38 -6.50 17.46
CA ARG A 602 -11.88 -6.99 18.77
C ARG A 602 -11.73 -5.90 19.83
N ASN A 603 -10.53 -5.33 19.93
CA ASN A 603 -10.20 -4.42 21.02
C ASN A 603 -10.79 -3.02 20.83
N GLU A 604 -10.94 -2.54 19.59
CA GLU A 604 -11.71 -1.33 19.28
C GLU A 604 -13.18 -1.48 19.70
N ALA A 605 -13.80 -2.63 19.44
CA ALA A 605 -15.17 -2.91 19.88
C ALA A 605 -15.29 -2.90 21.41
N ILE A 606 -14.30 -3.48 22.12
CA ILE A 606 -14.24 -3.45 23.58
C ILE A 606 -14.05 -2.02 24.10
N LEU A 607 -13.15 -1.25 23.49
CA LEU A 607 -12.87 0.14 23.85
C LEU A 607 -14.12 1.01 23.74
N ASN A 608 -14.89 0.88 22.66
CA ASN A 608 -16.16 1.61 22.50
C ASN A 608 -17.23 1.22 23.52
N ARG A 609 -17.23 -0.02 24.03
CA ARG A 609 -18.17 -0.45 25.09
C ARG A 609 -17.76 0.11 26.46
N LEU A 610 -16.45 0.22 26.69
CA LEU A 610 -15.89 0.85 27.87
C LEU A 610 -16.03 2.37 27.83
N HIS A 611 -15.94 2.97 26.66
CA HIS A 611 -16.06 4.41 26.45
C HIS A 611 -17.03 4.72 25.31
N PRO A 612 -18.35 4.58 25.54
CA PRO A 612 -19.37 4.97 24.56
C PRO A 612 -19.13 6.40 24.07
N GLY A 613 -19.12 6.60 22.75
CA GLY A 613 -18.79 7.87 22.10
C GLY A 613 -17.34 8.03 21.65
N TYR A 614 -16.46 7.05 21.94
CA TYR A 614 -15.04 7.14 21.59
C TYR A 614 -14.81 7.28 20.08
N HIS A 615 -15.38 6.42 19.23
CA HIS A 615 -15.22 6.55 17.77
C HIS A 615 -15.74 7.89 17.23
N GLU A 616 -16.87 8.39 17.73
CA GLU A 616 -17.45 9.67 17.31
C GLU A 616 -16.52 10.84 17.68
N MET A 617 -15.94 10.81 18.89
CA MET A 617 -14.95 11.80 19.33
C MET A 617 -13.69 11.77 18.46
N ILE A 618 -13.16 10.59 18.13
CA ILE A 618 -11.98 10.46 17.26
C ILE A 618 -12.30 10.99 15.86
N ALA A 619 -13.43 10.59 15.26
CA ALA A 619 -13.85 11.04 13.94
C ALA A 619 -14.02 12.56 13.88
N ALA A 620 -14.69 13.16 14.87
CA ALA A 620 -14.86 14.60 14.96
C ALA A 620 -13.54 15.36 15.16
N TRP A 621 -12.55 14.76 15.84
CA TRP A 621 -11.23 15.35 15.97
C TRP A 621 -10.44 15.27 14.65
N ILE A 622 -10.50 14.13 13.95
CA ILE A 622 -9.86 13.95 12.63
C ILE A 622 -10.43 14.96 11.63
N GLU A 623 -11.74 15.14 11.58
CA GLU A 623 -12.41 16.10 10.69
C GLU A 623 -11.94 17.55 10.94
N LYS A 624 -11.72 17.93 12.21
CA LYS A 624 -11.24 19.27 12.59
C LYS A 624 -9.76 19.49 12.27
N ASP A 625 -8.99 18.42 12.24
CA ASP A 625 -7.54 18.38 12.00
C ASP A 625 -6.74 19.53 12.67
N PRO A 626 -6.70 19.59 14.02
CA PRO A 626 -6.00 20.65 14.73
C PRO A 626 -4.47 20.63 14.51
N LEU A 627 -3.93 19.52 14.02
CA LEU A 627 -2.50 19.35 13.74
C LEU A 627 -2.07 19.90 12.38
N PHE A 628 -3.01 20.24 11.49
CA PHE A 628 -2.72 20.76 10.15
C PHE A 628 -1.70 21.90 10.14
N LYS A 629 -1.86 22.90 11.03
CA LYS A 629 -0.95 24.04 11.11
C LYS A 629 0.46 23.65 11.55
N ALA A 630 0.59 22.64 12.40
CA ALA A 630 1.88 22.12 12.86
C ALA A 630 2.59 21.36 11.74
N ARG A 631 1.86 20.49 11.02
CA ARG A 631 2.41 19.78 9.85
C ARG A 631 2.77 20.74 8.72
N ARG A 632 1.98 21.79 8.45
CA ARG A 632 2.31 22.83 7.46
C ARG A 632 3.60 23.58 7.81
N ARG A 633 3.82 23.92 9.10
CA ARG A 633 5.09 24.53 9.54
C ARG A 633 6.27 23.57 9.35
N PHE A 634 6.08 22.29 9.68
CA PHE A 634 7.07 21.24 9.49
C PHE A 634 7.44 21.10 8.00
N ASP A 635 6.44 20.99 7.14
CA ASP A 635 6.62 20.92 5.69
C ASP A 635 7.32 22.17 5.15
N LEU A 636 7.00 23.37 5.65
CA LEU A 636 7.69 24.60 5.22
C LEU A 636 9.18 24.59 5.58
N VAL A 637 9.56 24.07 6.76
CA VAL A 637 10.98 23.90 7.14
C VAL A 637 11.67 22.92 6.20
N ARG A 638 11.07 21.74 5.97
CA ARG A 638 11.60 20.72 5.05
C ARG A 638 11.74 21.24 3.63
N PHE A 639 10.68 21.86 3.13
CA PHE A 639 10.63 22.46 1.80
C PHE A 639 11.74 23.48 1.61
N ARG A 640 12.09 24.27 2.62
CA ARG A 640 13.19 25.23 2.55
C ARG A 640 14.56 24.61 2.73
N ALA A 641 14.70 23.57 3.54
CA ALA A 641 15.94 22.84 3.76
C ALA A 641 16.38 22.08 2.50
N ASN A 642 15.42 21.52 1.77
CA ASN A 642 15.64 20.80 0.51
C ASN A 642 15.91 21.71 -0.69
N ALA A 643 15.90 23.03 -0.55
CA ALA A 643 16.28 23.94 -1.63
C ALA A 643 17.75 23.69 -2.03
N PRO A 644 18.11 23.65 -3.33
CA PRO A 644 19.49 23.42 -3.76
C PRO A 644 20.44 24.40 -3.06
N GLN A 645 21.30 23.89 -2.18
CA GLN A 645 22.35 24.71 -1.60
C GLN A 645 23.39 24.97 -2.68
N SER A 646 23.71 26.24 -2.91
CA SER A 646 24.88 26.59 -3.72
C SER A 646 26.11 25.98 -3.03
N THR A 647 26.77 25.04 -3.71
CA THR A 647 27.95 24.30 -3.26
C THR A 647 29.21 25.16 -3.10
N THR A 648 29.07 26.48 -2.95
CA THR A 648 30.18 27.39 -2.65
C THR A 648 29.93 28.05 -1.31
N SER A 649 30.75 27.66 -0.33
CA SER A 649 30.83 28.14 1.05
C SER A 649 31.21 29.64 1.19
N ALA A 650 31.05 30.44 0.14
CA ALA A 650 31.49 31.83 0.10
C ALA A 650 30.52 32.71 -0.71
N ARG A 651 29.25 32.81 -0.27
CA ARG A 651 28.43 34.04 -0.39
C ARG A 651 27.07 33.87 0.29
N LYS A 652 26.98 34.38 1.53
CA LYS A 652 25.73 34.85 2.12
C LYS A 652 25.18 36.00 1.25
N SER A 653 24.42 35.71 0.19
CA SER A 653 23.36 36.60 -0.40
C SER A 653 22.94 36.26 -1.86
N ARG A 654 23.10 35.03 -2.39
CA ARG A 654 22.48 34.76 -3.71
C ARG A 654 20.97 34.57 -3.51
N LYS A 655 20.18 35.55 -3.95
CA LYS A 655 18.70 35.54 -3.92
C LYS A 655 18.22 34.22 -4.55
N ARG A 656 17.32 33.50 -3.86
CA ARG A 656 16.66 32.31 -4.42
C ARG A 656 15.92 32.74 -5.69
N ARG A 657 16.00 31.93 -6.74
CA ARG A 657 15.31 32.16 -8.02
C ARG A 657 14.46 30.95 -8.32
N ALA A 658 13.20 31.17 -8.61
CA ALA A 658 12.23 30.11 -8.78
C ALA A 658 11.24 30.44 -9.91
N THR A 659 10.71 29.38 -10.53
CA THR A 659 9.63 29.48 -11.52
C THR A 659 8.45 28.69 -11.01
N VAL A 660 7.27 29.32 -11.01
CA VAL A 660 6.03 28.66 -10.61
C VAL A 660 5.45 27.93 -11.81
N LEU A 661 5.17 26.64 -11.68
CA LEU A 661 4.56 25.80 -12.70
C LEU A 661 3.12 25.51 -12.29
N VAL A 662 2.12 25.88 -13.11
CA VAL A 662 0.70 25.59 -12.83
C VAL A 662 0.23 24.44 -13.71
N THR A 663 -0.23 23.34 -13.10
CA THR A 663 -0.65 22.12 -13.80
C THR A 663 -1.86 21.46 -13.13
N HIS A 664 -2.50 20.49 -13.78
CA HIS A 664 -3.60 19.69 -13.22
C HIS A 664 -3.11 18.42 -12.51
N ASP A 665 -4.03 17.66 -11.90
CA ASP A 665 -3.77 16.39 -11.19
C ASP A 665 -4.18 15.13 -11.98
N TYR A 666 -4.77 15.27 -13.17
CA TYR A 666 -5.18 14.13 -14.03
C TYR A 666 -4.06 13.25 -14.62
N GLY A 667 -2.78 13.58 -14.43
CA GLY A 667 -1.65 12.80 -14.97
C GLY A 667 -1.52 12.86 -16.51
N GLY A 668 -1.13 11.74 -17.13
CA GLY A 668 -1.04 11.62 -18.60
C GLY A 668 0.11 12.41 -19.24
N GLY A 669 -0.08 12.82 -20.50
CA GLY A 669 0.97 13.46 -21.30
C GLY A 669 1.49 14.79 -20.71
N VAL A 670 0.64 15.54 -20.00
CA VAL A 670 1.04 16.78 -19.32
C VAL A 670 2.04 16.50 -18.22
N GLU A 671 1.86 15.41 -17.45
CA GLU A 671 2.78 15.04 -16.38
C GLU A 671 4.18 14.71 -16.92
N ARG A 672 4.25 14.01 -18.06
CA ARG A 672 5.52 13.76 -18.76
C ARG A 672 6.22 15.08 -19.13
N VAL A 673 5.47 16.07 -19.63
CA VAL A 673 6.02 17.40 -19.94
C VAL A 673 6.46 18.13 -18.67
N MET A 674 5.68 18.07 -17.60
CA MET A 674 6.04 18.67 -16.30
C MET A 674 7.37 18.12 -15.78
N GLY A 675 7.58 16.80 -15.86
CA GLY A 675 8.85 16.17 -15.49
C GLY A 675 10.05 16.73 -16.26
N GLU A 676 9.93 16.91 -17.58
CA GLU A 676 11.00 17.50 -18.40
C GLU A 676 11.20 19.00 -18.12
N ARG A 677 10.12 19.76 -17.85
CA ARG A 677 10.22 21.18 -17.46
C ARG A 677 10.91 21.36 -16.12
N VAL A 678 10.56 20.56 -15.11
CA VAL A 678 11.23 20.54 -13.81
C VAL A 678 12.73 20.29 -13.99
N LYS A 679 13.11 19.26 -14.77
CA LYS A 679 14.52 18.96 -15.06
C LYS A 679 15.22 20.12 -15.77
N ALA A 680 14.57 20.73 -16.76
CA ALA A 680 15.13 21.86 -17.51
C ALA A 680 15.36 23.09 -16.63
N LEU A 681 14.39 23.49 -15.81
CA LEU A 681 14.51 24.61 -14.88
C LEU A 681 15.60 24.35 -13.84
N SER A 682 15.67 23.13 -13.31
CA SER A 682 16.71 22.72 -12.36
C SER A 682 18.11 22.84 -12.97
N ARG A 683 18.30 22.43 -14.25
CA ARG A 683 19.57 22.61 -14.99
C ARG A 683 19.93 24.09 -15.20
N GLN A 684 18.94 24.98 -15.29
CA GLN A 684 19.13 26.43 -15.36
C GLN A 684 19.42 27.08 -13.99
N GLY A 685 19.42 26.29 -12.92
CA GLY A 685 19.59 26.77 -11.55
C GLY A 685 18.37 27.52 -11.00
N LEU A 686 17.20 27.30 -11.61
CA LEU A 686 15.90 27.78 -11.13
C LEU A 686 15.22 26.67 -10.33
N ARG A 687 14.62 27.06 -9.20
CA ARG A 687 13.82 26.14 -8.40
C ARG A 687 12.41 26.02 -9.02
N PRO A 688 11.96 24.83 -9.43
CA PRO A 688 10.56 24.63 -9.80
C PRO A 688 9.67 24.67 -8.55
N LEU A 689 8.55 25.40 -8.65
CA LEU A 689 7.49 25.47 -7.64
C LEU A 689 6.19 25.04 -8.31
N VAL A 690 5.76 23.80 -8.13
CA VAL A 690 4.60 23.26 -8.85
C VAL A 690 3.33 23.49 -8.04
N LEU A 691 2.31 24.07 -8.68
CA LEU A 691 0.97 24.23 -8.14
C LEU A 691 0.02 23.23 -8.81
N ARG A 692 -0.54 22.34 -7.99
CA ARG A 692 -1.58 21.36 -8.40
C ARG A 692 -2.92 21.67 -7.74
N PRO A 693 -4.04 21.36 -8.39
CA PRO A 693 -5.35 21.63 -7.82
C PRO A 693 -5.62 20.72 -6.62
N THR A 694 -6.46 21.20 -5.71
CA THR A 694 -7.03 20.42 -4.59
C THR A 694 -8.49 20.82 -4.41
N GLY A 695 -9.29 20.02 -3.71
CA GLY A 695 -10.67 20.38 -3.38
C GLY A 695 -10.74 21.72 -2.62
N GLY A 696 -11.07 22.80 -3.33
CA GLY A 696 -11.14 24.16 -2.80
C GLY A 696 -9.84 24.98 -2.80
N GLY A 697 -8.80 24.60 -3.56
CA GLY A 697 -7.54 25.36 -3.57
C GLY A 697 -6.41 24.72 -4.37
N CYS A 698 -5.16 24.85 -3.90
CA CYS A 698 -3.99 24.25 -4.55
C CYS A 698 -2.95 23.68 -3.57
N LEU A 699 -2.15 22.71 -4.02
CA LEU A 699 -0.98 22.14 -3.34
C LEU A 699 0.30 22.70 -3.97
N LEU A 700 1.28 23.07 -3.14
CA LEU A 700 2.61 23.49 -3.57
C LEU A 700 3.64 22.37 -3.38
N GLU A 701 4.34 22.03 -4.46
CA GLU A 701 5.38 21.00 -4.53
C GLU A 701 6.73 21.59 -5.01
N ASP A 702 7.82 20.83 -4.82
CA ASP A 702 9.17 21.21 -5.30
C ASP A 702 9.56 20.53 -6.63
N GLY A 703 8.60 19.89 -7.31
CA GLY A 703 8.77 19.27 -8.62
C GLY A 703 9.57 17.96 -8.63
N ARG A 704 9.99 17.41 -7.49
CA ARG A 704 10.81 16.18 -7.45
C ARG A 704 10.05 14.88 -7.74
N GLY A 705 8.75 14.95 -8.04
CA GLY A 705 7.94 13.82 -8.51
C GLY A 705 7.22 13.03 -7.43
N ASP A 706 7.30 13.45 -6.17
CA ASP A 706 6.49 12.88 -5.08
C ASP A 706 5.57 13.98 -4.54
N ALA A 707 4.35 14.05 -5.10
CA ALA A 707 3.32 15.03 -4.77
C ALA A 707 2.99 15.04 -3.27
N ASP A 708 3.23 13.94 -2.56
CA ASP A 708 2.91 13.80 -1.14
C ASP A 708 4.06 14.20 -0.20
N THR A 709 5.22 14.57 -0.72
CA THR A 709 6.40 14.93 0.10
C THR A 709 6.08 16.01 1.14
N TYR A 710 5.26 16.99 0.75
CA TYR A 710 4.86 18.16 1.56
C TYR A 710 3.33 18.32 1.59
N ALA A 711 2.61 17.26 1.94
CA ALA A 711 1.15 17.17 1.89
C ALA A 711 0.39 18.35 2.56
N SER A 712 1.00 19.01 3.55
CA SER A 712 0.39 20.13 4.30
C SER A 712 0.66 21.51 3.68
N LEU A 713 1.47 21.62 2.61
CA LEU A 713 1.60 22.84 1.79
C LEU A 713 0.42 23.03 0.81
N ARG A 714 -0.78 22.64 1.25
CA ARG A 714 -2.05 22.94 0.60
C ARG A 714 -2.49 24.36 0.97
N PHE A 715 -3.21 25.07 0.11
CA PHE A 715 -3.74 26.42 0.34
C PHE A 715 -5.19 26.48 -0.12
N ARG A 716 -6.10 26.88 0.77
CA ARG A 716 -7.51 27.10 0.43
C ARG A 716 -7.69 28.44 -0.28
N LEU A 717 -8.42 28.45 -1.38
CA LEU A 717 -8.63 29.64 -2.20
C LEU A 717 -10.14 29.95 -2.28
N PRO A 718 -10.57 31.21 -2.01
CA PRO A 718 -9.74 32.42 -1.98
C PRO A 718 -9.08 32.79 -0.64
N GLU A 719 -9.40 32.10 0.45
CA GLU A 719 -9.09 32.53 1.82
C GLU A 719 -7.59 32.71 2.10
N GLU A 720 -6.74 31.87 1.52
CA GLU A 720 -5.30 31.83 1.76
C GLU A 720 -4.48 32.40 0.58
N TRP A 721 -5.10 33.14 -0.34
CA TRP A 721 -4.43 33.78 -1.48
C TRP A 721 -3.19 34.59 -1.09
N THR A 722 -3.34 35.41 -0.05
CA THR A 722 -2.26 36.28 0.44
C THR A 722 -1.11 35.45 1.03
N LEU A 723 -1.41 34.31 1.66
CA LEU A 723 -0.39 33.43 2.22
C LEU A 723 0.40 32.74 1.10
N LEU A 724 -0.29 32.19 0.11
CA LEU A 724 0.31 31.54 -1.06
C LEU A 724 1.25 32.52 -1.80
N THR A 725 0.74 33.68 -2.19
CA THR A 725 1.50 34.67 -2.97
C THR A 725 2.71 35.22 -2.20
N ARG A 726 2.57 35.45 -0.89
CA ARG A 726 3.71 35.84 -0.03
C ARG A 726 4.76 34.74 0.05
N LEU A 727 4.37 33.47 0.16
CA LEU A 727 5.30 32.36 0.17
C LEU A 727 6.05 32.25 -1.16
N LEU A 728 5.35 32.26 -2.29
CA LEU A 728 5.96 32.17 -3.62
C LEU A 728 6.96 33.32 -3.86
N LYS A 729 6.63 34.56 -3.45
CA LYS A 729 7.56 35.70 -3.46
C LYS A 729 8.77 35.48 -2.57
N ALA A 730 8.58 34.95 -1.36
CA ALA A 730 9.67 34.66 -0.42
C ALA A 730 10.61 33.56 -0.92
N GLU A 731 10.08 32.61 -1.71
CA GLU A 731 10.89 31.58 -2.38
C GLU A 731 11.56 32.08 -3.67
N GLY A 732 11.35 33.34 -4.04
CA GLY A 732 12.02 34.00 -5.15
C GLY A 732 11.41 33.68 -6.51
N ALA A 733 10.09 33.49 -6.56
CA ALA A 733 9.36 33.41 -7.82
C ALA A 733 9.68 34.64 -8.70
N GLU A 734 10.18 34.40 -9.90
CA GLU A 734 10.52 35.42 -10.90
C GLU A 734 9.83 35.18 -12.26
N GLY A 735 9.06 34.09 -12.38
CA GLY A 735 8.31 33.73 -13.57
C GLY A 735 7.24 32.68 -13.27
N VAL A 736 6.23 32.61 -14.13
CA VAL A 736 5.17 31.60 -14.08
C VAL A 736 5.07 30.87 -15.43
N GLU A 737 5.02 29.54 -15.42
CA GLU A 737 4.64 28.73 -16.59
C GLU A 737 3.29 28.07 -16.31
N VAL A 738 2.30 28.37 -17.14
CA VAL A 738 0.96 27.79 -17.06
C VAL A 738 0.87 26.66 -18.07
N HIS A 739 0.81 25.43 -17.58
CA HIS A 739 0.55 24.26 -18.40
C HIS A 739 -0.94 23.96 -18.46
N HIS A 740 -1.66 24.10 -17.33
CA HIS A 740 -3.10 23.82 -17.32
C HIS A 740 -3.82 24.51 -16.17
N MET A 741 -5.10 24.86 -16.37
CA MET A 741 -5.92 25.55 -15.37
C MET A 741 -7.10 24.71 -14.84
N ALA A 742 -7.38 23.53 -15.38
CA ALA A 742 -8.45 22.68 -14.84
C ALA A 742 -8.11 22.19 -13.42
N GLY A 743 -9.15 22.04 -12.59
CA GLY A 743 -9.03 21.72 -11.17
C GLY A 743 -8.82 22.96 -10.30
N HIS A 744 -8.32 24.05 -10.88
CA HIS A 744 -7.87 25.22 -10.12
C HIS A 744 -9.00 26.24 -9.93
N ASN A 745 -8.97 26.89 -8.76
CA ASN A 745 -9.80 28.07 -8.53
C ASN A 745 -9.47 29.16 -9.57
N PRO A 746 -10.46 29.77 -10.26
CA PRO A 746 -10.23 30.79 -11.29
C PRO A 746 -9.42 32.02 -10.84
N MET A 747 -9.30 32.28 -9.54
CA MET A 747 -8.43 33.34 -9.04
C MET A 747 -6.95 33.14 -9.43
N LEU A 748 -6.51 31.92 -9.74
CA LEU A 748 -5.15 31.64 -10.21
C LEU A 748 -4.82 32.29 -11.57
N TYR A 749 -5.82 32.71 -12.36
CA TYR A 749 -5.56 33.56 -13.53
C TYR A 749 -4.89 34.90 -13.16
N GLY A 750 -5.09 35.39 -11.92
CA GLY A 750 -4.43 36.59 -11.39
C GLY A 750 -3.06 36.33 -10.75
N LEU A 751 -2.54 35.11 -10.79
CA LEU A 751 -1.26 34.76 -10.16
C LEU A 751 -0.07 35.55 -10.71
N PRO A 752 0.11 35.72 -12.05
CA PRO A 752 1.24 36.49 -12.59
C PRO A 752 1.27 37.93 -12.07
N ASP A 753 0.10 38.60 -12.09
CA ASP A 753 -0.06 39.97 -11.58
C ASP A 753 0.22 40.05 -10.08
N ALA A 754 -0.28 39.09 -9.31
CA ALA A 754 -0.05 39.04 -7.86
C ALA A 754 1.42 38.81 -7.52
N LEU A 755 2.18 38.11 -8.36
CA LEU A 755 3.61 37.88 -8.21
C LEU A 755 4.49 38.98 -8.82
N ASP A 756 3.93 39.87 -9.63
CA ASP A 756 4.67 40.85 -10.45
C ASP A 756 5.74 40.18 -11.32
N CYS A 757 5.34 39.10 -12.01
CA CYS A 757 6.22 38.24 -12.79
C CYS A 757 5.70 38.05 -14.22
N PRO A 758 6.59 37.96 -15.23
CA PRO A 758 6.20 37.52 -16.56
C PRO A 758 5.72 36.07 -16.51
N TYR A 759 4.86 35.70 -17.45
CA TYR A 759 4.37 34.34 -17.55
C TYR A 759 4.33 33.83 -18.98
N THR A 760 4.49 32.51 -19.09
CA THR A 760 4.44 31.74 -20.33
C THR A 760 3.29 30.74 -20.24
N VAL A 761 2.61 30.49 -21.35
CA VAL A 761 1.54 29.47 -21.43
C VAL A 761 1.97 28.35 -22.38
N HIS A 762 1.84 27.10 -21.94
CA HIS A 762 2.03 25.91 -22.76
C HIS A 762 0.67 25.28 -23.06
N ILE A 763 0.31 25.22 -24.34
CA ILE A 763 -0.97 24.66 -24.79
C ILE A 763 -0.86 23.13 -24.81
N HIS A 764 -1.66 22.44 -24.02
CA HIS A 764 -1.71 20.97 -24.03
C HIS A 764 -2.98 20.41 -24.63
N ASP A 765 -4.07 21.18 -24.64
CA ASP A 765 -5.35 20.82 -25.23
C ASP A 765 -6.11 22.10 -25.66
N TYR A 766 -7.39 21.93 -26.03
CA TYR A 766 -8.24 23.04 -26.44
C TYR A 766 -9.06 23.64 -25.31
N MET A 767 -8.70 23.40 -24.04
CA MET A 767 -9.41 23.98 -22.89
C MET A 767 -9.52 25.49 -23.03
N TRP A 768 -8.59 26.16 -23.72
CA TRP A 768 -8.59 27.62 -23.83
C TRP A 768 -9.81 28.20 -24.56
N PHE A 769 -10.49 27.46 -25.42
CA PHE A 769 -11.68 27.95 -26.15
C PHE A 769 -12.82 26.94 -26.28
N CYS A 770 -12.56 25.67 -25.95
CA CYS A 770 -13.53 24.60 -25.95
C CYS A 770 -13.70 24.08 -24.52
N GLN A 771 -14.86 24.33 -23.91
CA GLN A 771 -15.20 23.79 -22.58
C GLN A 771 -15.34 22.26 -22.57
N ARG A 772 -15.33 21.60 -23.74
CA ARG A 772 -15.25 20.12 -23.87
C ARG A 772 -13.82 19.60 -24.05
N ILE A 773 -12.81 20.47 -24.10
CA ILE A 773 -11.35 20.23 -24.27
C ILE A 773 -10.91 19.48 -25.54
N SER A 774 -11.77 18.66 -26.15
CA SER A 774 -11.41 17.74 -27.23
C SER A 774 -11.94 18.07 -28.63
N LEU A 775 -12.62 19.20 -28.81
CA LEU A 775 -13.26 19.58 -30.09
C LEU A 775 -14.18 18.49 -30.68
N MET A 776 -14.68 17.58 -29.84
CA MET A 776 -15.66 16.57 -30.22
C MET A 776 -17.06 17.21 -30.24
N GLY A 777 -17.80 16.99 -31.33
CA GLY A 777 -19.15 17.49 -31.56
C GLY A 777 -20.26 16.47 -31.25
N LEU A 778 -21.45 16.74 -31.77
CA LEU A 778 -22.66 15.90 -31.59
C LEU A 778 -22.57 14.54 -32.28
N ASN A 779 -21.77 14.44 -33.34
CA ASN A 779 -21.62 13.19 -34.11
C ASN A 779 -20.48 12.31 -33.58
N ASP A 780 -19.98 12.56 -32.36
CA ASP A 780 -18.78 11.91 -31.81
C ASP A 780 -17.57 11.99 -32.76
N ARG A 781 -17.42 13.14 -33.43
CA ARG A 781 -16.30 13.48 -34.34
C ARG A 781 -15.84 14.92 -34.13
N TYR A 782 -14.69 15.28 -34.69
CA TYR A 782 -14.22 16.66 -34.76
C TYR A 782 -15.32 17.62 -35.27
N CYS A 783 -15.63 18.65 -34.48
CA CYS A 783 -16.81 19.50 -34.69
C CYS A 783 -16.63 20.61 -35.74
N GLY A 784 -15.45 20.75 -36.34
CA GLY A 784 -15.15 21.86 -37.27
C GLY A 784 -14.92 23.22 -36.60
N GLU A 785 -14.93 23.27 -35.26
CA GLU A 785 -14.79 24.48 -34.43
C GLU A 785 -15.88 25.53 -34.74
N PRO A 786 -17.14 25.30 -34.32
CA PRO A 786 -18.23 26.22 -34.59
C PRO A 786 -18.05 27.55 -33.85
N ASP A 787 -18.90 28.51 -34.21
CA ASP A 787 -19.02 29.79 -33.52
C ASP A 787 -19.52 29.63 -32.07
N VAL A 788 -19.68 30.75 -31.36
CA VAL A 788 -20.12 30.76 -29.96
C VAL A 788 -21.49 30.09 -29.82
N ALA A 789 -22.46 30.40 -30.69
CA ALA A 789 -23.81 29.83 -30.62
C ALA A 789 -23.81 28.31 -30.84
N GLY A 790 -23.00 27.81 -31.79
CA GLY A 790 -22.82 26.38 -31.99
C GLY A 790 -22.14 25.69 -30.79
N CYS A 791 -21.16 26.34 -30.17
CA CYS A 791 -20.54 25.82 -28.94
C CYS A 791 -21.50 25.82 -27.74
N GLU A 792 -22.33 26.85 -27.56
CA GLU A 792 -23.36 26.87 -26.52
C GLU A 792 -24.34 25.71 -26.68
N THR A 793 -24.79 25.46 -27.93
CA THR A 793 -25.65 24.31 -28.25
C THR A 793 -24.96 22.99 -27.92
N CYS A 794 -23.67 22.87 -28.27
CA CYS A 794 -22.87 21.68 -27.97
C CYS A 794 -22.76 21.43 -26.45
N ILE A 795 -22.49 22.46 -25.65
CA ILE A 795 -22.37 22.35 -24.19
C ILE A 795 -23.73 22.03 -23.55
N ALA A 796 -24.82 22.65 -24.03
CA ALA A 796 -26.16 22.38 -23.53
C ALA A 796 -26.58 20.91 -23.75
N LEU A 797 -26.19 20.30 -24.87
CA LEU A 797 -26.58 18.93 -25.22
C LEU A 797 -25.63 17.86 -24.67
N LEU A 798 -24.32 18.13 -24.67
CA LEU A 798 -23.29 17.13 -24.40
C LEU A 798 -22.53 17.37 -23.09
N GLY A 799 -22.85 18.46 -22.39
CA GLY A 799 -22.17 18.89 -21.18
C GLY A 799 -20.80 19.50 -21.42
N ARG A 800 -20.28 20.15 -20.37
CA ARG A 800 -18.90 20.66 -20.30
C ARG A 800 -17.98 19.64 -19.64
N LYS A 801 -16.69 19.77 -19.96
CA LYS A 801 -15.57 19.04 -19.39
C LYS A 801 -14.73 19.87 -18.42
N VAL A 802 -14.87 21.20 -18.45
CA VAL A 802 -14.26 22.06 -17.43
C VAL A 802 -15.22 22.28 -16.27
N GLU A 803 -14.68 22.50 -15.06
CA GLU A 803 -15.47 22.66 -13.82
C GLU A 803 -16.28 23.97 -13.81
N GLU A 804 -15.83 24.96 -14.56
CA GLU A 804 -16.42 26.30 -14.55
C GLU A 804 -17.76 26.36 -15.29
N ASP A 805 -18.80 26.76 -14.56
CA ASP A 805 -20.13 27.05 -15.09
C ASP A 805 -20.23 28.50 -15.57
N VAL A 806 -19.67 28.77 -16.75
CA VAL A 806 -19.71 30.08 -17.38
C VAL A 806 -20.11 29.97 -18.84
N PRO A 807 -20.79 30.99 -19.42
CA PRO A 807 -21.06 31.04 -20.85
C PRO A 807 -19.78 30.96 -21.70
N VAL A 808 -19.89 30.33 -22.87
CA VAL A 808 -18.78 30.14 -23.83
C VAL A 808 -18.16 31.48 -24.21
N GLU A 809 -18.96 32.53 -24.38
CA GLU A 809 -18.47 33.87 -24.72
C GLU A 809 -17.54 34.40 -23.62
N PHE A 810 -18.00 34.41 -22.36
CA PHE A 810 -17.19 34.86 -21.23
C PHE A 810 -15.90 34.04 -21.10
N TYR A 811 -16.02 32.72 -21.25
CA TYR A 811 -14.91 31.79 -21.20
C TYR A 811 -13.82 32.11 -22.24
N ARG A 812 -14.22 32.29 -23.50
CA ARG A 812 -13.32 32.65 -24.61
C ARG A 812 -12.73 34.04 -24.43
N THR A 813 -13.50 35.03 -23.98
CA THR A 813 -13.00 36.40 -23.74
C THR A 813 -11.93 36.43 -22.66
N ARG A 814 -12.13 35.72 -21.54
CA ARG A 814 -11.12 35.62 -20.48
C ARG A 814 -9.85 34.95 -20.98
N SER A 815 -9.98 33.80 -21.64
CA SER A 815 -8.83 33.08 -22.21
C SER A 815 -8.08 33.92 -23.24
N ALA A 816 -8.78 34.64 -24.11
CA ALA A 816 -8.18 35.55 -25.07
C ALA A 816 -7.34 36.64 -24.39
N LYS A 817 -7.89 37.28 -23.34
CA LYS A 817 -7.17 38.29 -22.56
C LYS A 817 -5.91 37.70 -21.93
N PHE A 818 -6.03 36.54 -21.28
CA PHE A 818 -4.92 35.88 -20.58
C PHE A 818 -3.83 35.40 -21.54
N LEU A 819 -4.18 34.83 -22.69
CA LEU A 819 -3.20 34.36 -23.67
C LEU A 819 -2.47 35.52 -24.37
N LYS A 820 -3.19 36.59 -24.73
CA LYS A 820 -2.61 37.75 -25.44
C LYS A 820 -1.69 38.61 -24.57
N THR A 821 -1.79 38.50 -23.25
CA THR A 821 -0.94 39.22 -22.29
C THR A 821 0.22 38.38 -21.77
N ALA A 822 0.26 37.09 -22.12
CA ALA A 822 1.41 36.22 -21.83
C ALA A 822 2.65 36.68 -22.60
N GLN A 823 3.82 36.50 -22.00
CA GLN A 823 5.11 36.81 -22.66
C GLN A 823 5.35 35.89 -23.86
N ASN A 824 5.04 34.60 -23.69
CA ASN A 824 5.12 33.59 -24.74
C ASN A 824 3.95 32.62 -24.62
N VAL A 825 3.45 32.15 -25.75
CA VAL A 825 2.50 31.03 -25.84
C VAL A 825 3.12 29.95 -26.71
N TYR A 826 3.31 28.76 -26.17
CA TYR A 826 3.89 27.61 -26.87
C TYR A 826 2.82 26.58 -27.21
N ALA A 827 2.80 26.16 -28.48
CA ALA A 827 1.96 25.08 -28.96
C ALA A 827 2.82 23.87 -29.35
N PRO A 828 2.39 22.63 -29.08
CA PRO A 828 3.18 21.42 -29.33
C PRO A 828 3.33 21.10 -30.82
N SER A 829 2.41 21.58 -31.65
CA SER A 829 2.37 21.36 -33.09
C SER A 829 1.95 22.62 -33.85
N GLN A 830 2.27 22.67 -35.16
CA GLN A 830 1.80 23.73 -36.04
C GLN A 830 0.28 23.69 -36.20
N ASP A 831 -0.34 22.50 -36.26
CA ASP A 831 -1.81 22.36 -36.28
C ASP A 831 -2.46 23.01 -35.05
N THR A 832 -1.94 22.73 -33.85
CA THR A 832 -2.45 23.35 -32.60
C THR A 832 -2.30 24.87 -32.65
N ALA A 833 -1.14 25.37 -33.08
CA ALA A 833 -0.88 26.80 -33.20
C ALA A 833 -1.89 27.49 -34.13
N MET A 834 -2.15 26.92 -35.31
CA MET A 834 -3.09 27.47 -36.29
C MET A 834 -4.52 27.54 -35.74
N ARG A 835 -4.97 26.50 -35.01
CA ARG A 835 -6.31 26.48 -34.40
C ARG A 835 -6.46 27.56 -33.32
N MET A 836 -5.45 27.70 -32.46
CA MET A 836 -5.43 28.77 -31.45
C MET A 836 -5.48 30.16 -32.09
N GLN A 837 -4.76 30.37 -33.18
CA GLN A 837 -4.74 31.65 -33.92
C GLN A 837 -6.04 31.94 -34.65
N LYS A 838 -6.71 30.91 -35.18
CA LYS A 838 -8.04 31.01 -35.79
C LYS A 838 -9.08 31.50 -34.77
N GLN A 839 -9.05 30.96 -33.55
CA GLN A 839 -9.98 31.35 -32.49
C GLN A 839 -9.62 32.70 -31.86
N TYR A 840 -8.33 33.04 -31.80
CA TYR A 840 -7.83 34.26 -31.21
C TYR A 840 -6.98 35.07 -32.20
N PRO A 841 -7.61 35.83 -33.12
CA PRO A 841 -6.89 36.68 -34.04
C PRO A 841 -5.89 37.62 -33.33
N GLY A 842 -4.67 37.67 -33.83
CA GLY A 842 -3.56 38.44 -33.27
C GLY A 842 -2.77 37.74 -32.15
N LEU A 843 -3.10 36.49 -31.80
CA LEU A 843 -2.29 35.68 -30.89
C LEU A 843 -1.02 35.16 -31.59
N THR A 844 0.15 35.34 -30.98
CA THR A 844 1.39 34.72 -31.45
C THR A 844 1.62 33.41 -30.68
N CYS A 845 1.65 32.28 -31.40
CA CYS A 845 1.96 30.96 -30.84
C CYS A 845 3.27 30.45 -31.42
N HIS A 846 4.23 30.10 -30.57
CA HIS A 846 5.50 29.49 -30.96
C HIS A 846 5.38 27.96 -30.94
N VAL A 847 5.79 27.29 -32.02
CA VAL A 847 5.76 25.82 -32.05
C VAL A 847 6.96 25.25 -31.29
N GLN A 848 6.69 24.42 -30.29
CA GLN A 848 7.70 23.69 -29.52
C GLN A 848 7.31 22.21 -29.42
N ARG A 849 8.00 21.36 -30.20
CA ARG A 849 7.77 19.90 -30.18
C ARG A 849 8.16 19.28 -28.85
N LEU A 850 7.40 18.26 -28.43
CA LEU A 850 7.59 17.58 -27.15
C LEU A 850 8.55 16.38 -27.22
N GLU A 851 8.78 15.84 -28.42
CA GLU A 851 9.72 14.74 -28.68
C GLU A 851 10.53 15.02 -29.96
N ASP A 852 11.69 14.35 -30.07
CA ASP A 852 12.50 14.35 -31.28
C ASP A 852 12.19 13.13 -32.14
N ASP A 853 11.33 13.33 -33.15
CA ASP A 853 10.89 12.28 -34.05
C ASP A 853 12.04 11.57 -34.78
N ALA A 854 13.16 12.26 -35.06
CA ALA A 854 14.30 11.66 -35.73
C ALA A 854 15.02 10.63 -34.82
N VAL A 855 15.14 10.95 -33.53
CA VAL A 855 15.70 10.03 -32.52
C VAL A 855 14.79 8.81 -32.34
N LEU A 856 13.49 9.03 -32.16
CA LEU A 856 12.52 7.93 -31.98
C LEU A 856 12.54 6.95 -33.16
N CYS A 857 12.57 7.46 -34.40
CA CYS A 857 12.64 6.62 -35.59
C CYS A 857 14.00 5.91 -35.74
N ALA A 858 15.09 6.51 -35.29
CA ALA A 858 16.42 5.88 -35.33
C ALA A 858 16.52 4.72 -34.33
N GLU A 859 15.97 4.90 -33.11
CA GLU A 859 15.88 3.84 -32.10
C GLU A 859 15.09 2.64 -32.60
N GLY A 860 13.92 2.88 -33.23
CA GLY A 860 13.13 1.81 -33.83
C GLY A 860 13.87 1.03 -34.92
N LYS A 861 14.59 1.72 -35.80
CA LYS A 861 15.43 1.06 -36.83
C LYS A 861 16.53 0.20 -36.20
N ALA A 862 17.18 0.69 -35.15
CA ALA A 862 18.20 -0.06 -34.43
C ALA A 862 17.60 -1.32 -33.76
N LEU A 863 16.41 -1.21 -33.17
CA LEU A 863 15.70 -2.33 -32.55
C LEU A 863 15.39 -3.44 -33.57
N VAL A 864 14.86 -3.06 -34.74
CA VAL A 864 14.57 -3.99 -35.84
C VAL A 864 15.85 -4.66 -36.35
N GLN A 865 16.96 -3.93 -36.42
CA GLN A 865 18.26 -4.49 -36.85
C GLN A 865 18.91 -5.41 -35.81
N ALA A 866 18.72 -5.14 -34.52
CA ALA A 866 19.30 -5.92 -33.43
C ALA A 866 18.49 -7.18 -33.10
N SER A 867 17.23 -7.25 -33.52
CA SER A 867 16.37 -8.40 -33.26
C SER A 867 16.69 -9.54 -34.24
N PRO A 868 16.91 -10.79 -33.77
CA PRO A 868 17.01 -11.94 -34.65
C PRO A 868 15.73 -12.08 -35.49
N PRO A 869 15.79 -12.70 -36.69
CA PRO A 869 14.60 -12.96 -37.48
C PRO A 869 13.57 -13.67 -36.61
N VAL A 870 12.39 -13.05 -36.52
CA VAL A 870 11.24 -13.56 -35.79
C VAL A 870 10.97 -15.02 -36.22
N PRO A 871 10.94 -16.00 -35.29
CA PRO A 871 10.56 -17.37 -35.60
C PRO A 871 9.19 -17.42 -36.29
N GLU A 872 8.98 -18.33 -37.24
CA GLU A 872 7.67 -18.55 -37.87
C GLU A 872 6.62 -19.08 -36.86
N GLU A 873 7.09 -19.65 -35.75
CA GLU A 873 6.27 -20.18 -34.66
C GLU A 873 5.96 -19.11 -33.59
N ARG A 874 4.83 -19.28 -32.90
CA ARG A 874 4.37 -18.40 -31.80
C ARG A 874 5.49 -18.16 -30.78
N VAL A 875 5.72 -16.90 -30.43
CA VAL A 875 6.49 -16.55 -29.22
C VAL A 875 5.68 -17.01 -28.00
N PRO A 876 6.25 -17.85 -27.11
CA PRO A 876 5.63 -18.14 -25.82
C PRO A 876 5.43 -16.82 -25.09
N GLY A 877 4.18 -16.39 -24.91
CA GLY A 877 3.84 -15.14 -24.22
C GLY A 877 2.65 -14.43 -24.84
N VAL A 878 2.43 -14.69 -26.13
CA VAL A 878 1.58 -13.86 -26.98
C VAL A 878 0.67 -14.78 -27.81
N ALA A 879 -0.30 -15.40 -27.14
CA ALA A 879 -1.33 -16.19 -27.80
C ALA A 879 -2.41 -15.27 -28.38
N VAL A 880 -2.09 -14.66 -29.51
CA VAL A 880 -3.01 -13.85 -30.31
C VAL A 880 -3.94 -14.79 -31.12
N MET A 881 -5.20 -14.40 -31.36
CA MET A 881 -6.29 -15.32 -31.74
C MET A 881 -6.04 -16.09 -33.06
N GLY A 882 -5.65 -17.37 -32.97
CA GLY A 882 -5.68 -18.34 -34.07
C GLY A 882 -4.66 -18.14 -35.22
N ALA A 883 -4.01 -19.24 -35.62
CA ALA A 883 -3.11 -19.41 -36.77
C ALA A 883 -1.78 -18.62 -36.78
N GLY A 884 -0.80 -19.16 -37.53
CA GLY A 884 0.54 -18.59 -37.69
C GLY A 884 0.54 -17.31 -38.55
N ARG A 885 1.66 -16.59 -38.53
CA ARG A 885 1.91 -15.28 -39.19
C ARG A 885 1.53 -15.21 -40.69
N GLY A 886 1.34 -16.35 -41.35
CA GLY A 886 1.01 -16.43 -42.78
C GLY A 886 -0.44 -16.13 -43.16
N GLU A 887 -1.39 -16.10 -42.22
CA GLU A 887 -2.83 -16.07 -42.54
C GLU A 887 -3.57 -14.75 -42.22
N ARG A 888 -2.99 -13.83 -41.41
CA ARG A 888 -3.65 -12.59 -40.95
C ARG A 888 -2.71 -11.38 -40.91
N ILE A 889 -3.25 -10.20 -41.15
CA ILE A 889 -2.58 -8.88 -40.99
C ILE A 889 -2.87 -8.36 -39.58
N ARG A 890 -1.83 -8.05 -38.83
CA ARG A 890 -1.94 -7.61 -37.44
C ARG A 890 -1.70 -6.11 -37.30
N VAL A 891 -2.70 -5.41 -36.79
CA VAL A 891 -2.73 -3.95 -36.63
C VAL A 891 -2.63 -3.61 -35.14
N CYS A 892 -1.55 -2.94 -34.74
CA CYS A 892 -1.34 -2.52 -33.36
C CYS A 892 -2.05 -1.19 -33.08
N VAL A 893 -2.78 -1.09 -31.97
CA VAL A 893 -3.41 0.16 -31.49
C VAL A 893 -2.89 0.41 -30.07
N ILE A 894 -2.31 1.59 -29.80
CA ILE A 894 -1.52 1.81 -28.59
C ILE A 894 -2.17 2.89 -27.70
N GLY A 895 -2.29 2.59 -26.41
CA GLY A 895 -2.75 3.48 -25.35
C GLY A 895 -4.17 3.16 -24.85
N GLY A 896 -4.68 4.01 -23.95
CA GLY A 896 -6.10 3.99 -23.58
C GLY A 896 -6.95 4.57 -24.71
N ILE A 897 -7.83 3.76 -25.31
CA ILE A 897 -8.60 4.11 -26.52
C ILE A 897 -10.01 4.56 -26.13
N GLY A 898 -10.14 5.82 -25.74
CA GLY A 898 -11.42 6.48 -25.49
C GLY A 898 -12.19 6.81 -26.77
N LYS A 899 -13.36 7.44 -26.62
CA LYS A 899 -14.19 7.88 -27.76
C LYS A 899 -13.43 8.82 -28.70
N GLU A 900 -12.75 9.82 -28.15
CA GLU A 900 -11.95 10.79 -28.91
C GLU A 900 -10.77 10.13 -29.64
N LYS A 901 -10.23 9.05 -29.09
CA LYS A 901 -9.17 8.24 -29.70
C LYS A 901 -9.68 7.16 -30.65
N GLY A 902 -10.98 7.17 -30.98
CA GLY A 902 -11.55 6.33 -32.03
C GLY A 902 -12.02 4.95 -31.58
N TYR A 903 -12.46 4.78 -30.32
CA TYR A 903 -13.10 3.54 -29.86
C TYR A 903 -14.20 3.05 -30.82
N ASP A 904 -15.11 3.94 -31.22
CA ASP A 904 -16.24 3.58 -32.09
C ASP A 904 -15.78 3.19 -33.51
N VAL A 905 -14.70 3.81 -34.01
CA VAL A 905 -14.08 3.46 -35.30
C VAL A 905 -13.50 2.06 -35.23
N LEU A 906 -12.76 1.76 -34.16
CA LEU A 906 -12.17 0.44 -33.96
C LEU A 906 -13.24 -0.64 -33.80
N LEU A 907 -14.32 -0.35 -33.07
CA LEU A 907 -15.43 -1.28 -32.91
C LEU A 907 -16.16 -1.55 -34.24
N ALA A 908 -16.40 -0.50 -35.04
CA ALA A 908 -16.99 -0.65 -36.37
C ALA A 908 -16.09 -1.49 -37.28
N ALA A 909 -14.78 -1.20 -37.30
CA ALA A 909 -13.80 -1.97 -38.07
C ALA A 909 -13.73 -3.45 -37.64
N ALA A 910 -13.73 -3.72 -36.34
CA ALA A 910 -13.72 -5.09 -35.82
C ALA A 910 -15.00 -5.86 -36.15
N ARG A 911 -16.18 -5.22 -36.08
CA ARG A 911 -17.45 -5.82 -36.49
C ARG A 911 -17.49 -6.11 -37.99
N ASP A 912 -17.05 -5.18 -38.82
CA ASP A 912 -16.97 -5.38 -40.27
C ASP A 912 -15.99 -6.51 -40.64
N ALA A 913 -14.82 -6.56 -39.97
CA ALA A 913 -13.86 -7.66 -40.16
C ALA A 913 -14.47 -9.02 -39.82
N ALA A 914 -15.25 -9.10 -38.73
CA ALA A 914 -16.00 -10.30 -38.35
C ALA A 914 -17.08 -10.67 -39.37
N LEU A 915 -17.89 -9.69 -39.79
CA LEU A 915 -18.98 -9.90 -40.75
C LEU A 915 -18.47 -10.38 -42.12
N ARG A 916 -17.33 -9.86 -42.59
CA ARG A 916 -16.73 -10.21 -43.88
C ARG A 916 -15.65 -11.29 -43.79
N ALA A 917 -15.41 -11.85 -42.60
CA ALA A 917 -14.35 -12.83 -42.32
C ALA A 917 -12.97 -12.39 -42.84
N LEU A 918 -12.62 -11.12 -42.63
CA LEU A 918 -11.38 -10.53 -43.14
C LEU A 918 -10.16 -11.07 -42.37
N PRO A 919 -9.01 -11.22 -43.03
CA PRO A 919 -7.76 -11.58 -42.36
C PRO A 919 -7.13 -10.37 -41.65
N LEU A 920 -7.92 -9.64 -40.86
CA LEU A 920 -7.48 -8.53 -40.02
C LEU A 920 -7.57 -8.92 -38.55
N GLU A 921 -6.60 -8.46 -37.79
CA GLU A 921 -6.55 -8.62 -36.36
C GLU A 921 -6.07 -7.33 -35.72
N PHE A 922 -6.82 -6.82 -34.74
CA PHE A 922 -6.48 -5.63 -33.99
C PHE A 922 -5.92 -6.01 -32.63
N VAL A 923 -4.72 -5.53 -32.32
CA VAL A 923 -4.11 -5.73 -31.00
C VAL A 923 -3.99 -4.41 -30.28
N ILE A 924 -4.75 -4.26 -29.21
CA ILE A 924 -4.75 -3.07 -28.37
C ILE A 924 -3.75 -3.24 -27.23
N VAL A 925 -2.66 -2.48 -27.30
CA VAL A 925 -1.70 -2.32 -26.22
C VAL A 925 -2.21 -1.25 -25.28
N GLY A 926 -2.92 -1.64 -24.24
CA GLY A 926 -3.62 -0.72 -23.33
C GLY A 926 -5.01 -1.21 -22.95
N HIS A 927 -5.94 -0.28 -22.74
CA HIS A 927 -7.31 -0.56 -22.32
C HIS A 927 -8.33 0.25 -23.13
N THR A 928 -9.59 -0.16 -23.09
CA THR A 928 -10.72 0.57 -23.67
C THR A 928 -11.89 0.70 -22.66
N PRO A 929 -12.84 1.63 -22.91
CA PRO A 929 -14.04 1.76 -22.09
C PRO A 929 -14.86 0.46 -21.99
N ASP A 930 -14.89 -0.34 -23.05
CA ASP A 930 -15.64 -1.60 -23.13
C ASP A 930 -14.85 -2.65 -23.93
N ASP A 931 -13.93 -3.31 -23.23
CA ASP A 931 -13.09 -4.37 -23.79
C ASP A 931 -13.93 -5.59 -24.20
N GLU A 932 -15.07 -5.84 -23.54
CA GLU A 932 -15.87 -7.03 -23.77
C GLU A 932 -16.50 -7.01 -25.16
N THR A 933 -17.12 -5.88 -25.52
CA THR A 933 -17.77 -5.73 -26.82
C THR A 933 -16.76 -5.86 -27.97
N LEU A 934 -15.55 -5.34 -27.81
CA LEU A 934 -14.47 -5.49 -28.80
C LEU A 934 -13.99 -6.95 -28.92
N VAL A 935 -13.68 -7.60 -27.81
CA VAL A 935 -13.17 -9.00 -27.81
C VAL A 935 -14.22 -9.96 -28.38
N ARG A 936 -15.52 -9.74 -28.11
CA ARG A 936 -16.63 -10.54 -28.64
C ARG A 936 -16.72 -10.54 -30.17
N THR A 937 -16.09 -9.61 -30.86
CA THR A 937 -16.01 -9.64 -32.34
C THR A 937 -15.15 -10.79 -32.86
N GLY A 938 -14.24 -11.33 -32.05
CA GLY A 938 -13.28 -12.37 -32.47
C GLY A 938 -12.10 -11.85 -33.30
N HIS A 939 -11.97 -10.53 -33.46
CA HIS A 939 -10.91 -9.87 -34.22
C HIS A 939 -10.04 -8.92 -33.39
N VAL A 940 -10.28 -8.83 -32.08
CA VAL A 940 -9.57 -7.90 -31.18
C VAL A 940 -8.95 -8.64 -30.01
N PHE A 941 -7.67 -8.38 -29.76
CA PHE A 941 -6.96 -8.77 -28.55
C PHE A 941 -6.54 -7.52 -27.76
N ILE A 942 -6.65 -7.57 -26.44
CA ILE A 942 -6.37 -6.42 -25.55
C ILE A 942 -5.41 -6.85 -24.46
N THR A 943 -4.28 -6.17 -24.35
CA THR A 943 -3.22 -6.53 -23.39
C THR A 943 -3.53 -6.11 -21.96
N GLY A 944 -4.35 -5.09 -21.77
CA GLY A 944 -4.46 -4.36 -20.50
C GLY A 944 -3.39 -3.26 -20.37
N GLU A 945 -3.45 -2.53 -19.26
CA GLU A 945 -2.54 -1.42 -18.95
C GLU A 945 -1.08 -1.86 -18.85
N TYR A 946 -0.18 -0.94 -19.24
CA TYR A 946 1.27 -1.13 -19.26
C TYR A 946 1.98 0.06 -18.61
N GLN A 947 3.17 -0.19 -18.06
CA GLN A 947 4.09 0.87 -17.62
C GLN A 947 4.95 1.38 -18.79
N GLU A 948 5.44 2.62 -18.70
CA GLU A 948 6.13 3.28 -19.82
C GLU A 948 7.38 2.51 -20.30
N ASP A 949 8.09 1.85 -19.39
CA ASP A 949 9.25 0.99 -19.68
C ASP A 949 8.87 -0.39 -20.25
N GLU A 950 7.68 -0.90 -19.94
CA GLU A 950 7.10 -2.12 -20.51
C GLU A 950 6.60 -1.92 -21.95
N ALA A 951 6.30 -0.67 -22.35
CA ALA A 951 5.57 -0.36 -23.58
C ALA A 951 6.25 -0.87 -24.85
N VAL A 952 7.53 -0.51 -25.07
CA VAL A 952 8.25 -0.87 -26.30
C VAL A 952 8.52 -2.38 -26.38
N PRO A 953 9.00 -3.06 -25.31
CA PRO A 953 9.13 -4.52 -25.31
C PRO A 953 7.79 -5.23 -25.58
N LEU A 954 6.70 -4.76 -24.98
CA LEU A 954 5.37 -5.33 -25.20
C LEU A 954 4.93 -5.16 -26.65
N ILE A 955 5.00 -3.96 -27.22
CA ILE A 955 4.65 -3.71 -28.64
C ILE A 955 5.48 -4.60 -29.57
N ALA A 956 6.79 -4.69 -29.34
CA ALA A 956 7.69 -5.52 -30.14
C ALA A 956 7.31 -7.01 -30.08
N SER A 957 6.91 -7.51 -28.90
CA SER A 957 6.50 -8.91 -28.70
C SER A 957 5.25 -9.30 -29.48
N LEU A 958 4.39 -8.33 -29.83
CA LEU A 958 3.14 -8.57 -30.55
C LEU A 958 3.33 -8.82 -32.03
N GLN A 959 4.49 -8.47 -32.60
CA GLN A 959 4.82 -8.70 -34.01
C GLN A 959 3.75 -8.16 -34.97
N ALA A 960 3.24 -6.96 -34.70
CA ALA A 960 2.29 -6.30 -35.59
C ALA A 960 2.96 -5.89 -36.92
N ASP A 961 2.19 -5.90 -38.02
CA ASP A 961 2.68 -5.43 -39.31
C ASP A 961 2.89 -3.91 -39.32
N TYR A 962 1.99 -3.18 -38.66
CA TYR A 962 2.03 -1.73 -38.49
C TYR A 962 1.12 -1.29 -37.34
N ALA A 963 1.22 -0.02 -36.93
CA ALA A 963 0.33 0.57 -35.94
C ALA A 963 -0.77 1.43 -36.61
N PHE A 964 -1.93 1.53 -35.97
CA PHE A 964 -3.05 2.37 -36.37
C PHE A 964 -3.45 3.29 -35.22
N LEU A 965 -3.58 4.58 -35.51
CA LEU A 965 -4.05 5.62 -34.59
C LEU A 965 -5.44 6.09 -35.06
N PRO A 966 -6.54 5.55 -34.49
CA PRO A 966 -7.90 5.86 -34.94
C PRO A 966 -8.46 7.19 -34.44
N SER A 967 -7.63 8.10 -33.94
CA SER A 967 -8.08 9.34 -33.30
C SER A 967 -8.95 10.20 -34.23
N VAL A 968 -10.16 10.52 -33.78
CA VAL A 968 -11.19 11.26 -34.52
C VAL A 968 -11.29 12.73 -34.12
N TRP A 969 -10.33 13.18 -33.31
CA TRP A 969 -10.14 14.56 -32.91
C TRP A 969 -8.72 15.01 -33.24
N PRO A 970 -8.49 16.32 -33.42
CA PRO A 970 -7.16 16.84 -33.68
C PRO A 970 -6.31 16.81 -32.41
N GLU A 971 -5.69 15.66 -32.12
CA GLU A 971 -4.73 15.54 -31.01
C GLU A 971 -3.68 16.66 -31.09
N THR A 972 -3.44 17.33 -29.96
CA THR A 972 -2.41 18.38 -29.84
C THR A 972 -1.01 17.78 -29.85
N TRP A 973 -0.83 16.60 -29.24
CA TRP A 973 0.35 15.76 -29.34
C TRP A 973 -0.01 14.31 -29.04
N CYS A 974 0.70 13.36 -29.67
CA CYS A 974 0.42 11.93 -29.54
C CYS A 974 1.71 11.17 -29.15
N PHE A 975 1.87 10.85 -27.87
CA PHE A 975 3.04 10.09 -27.40
C PHE A 975 3.04 8.63 -27.87
N THR A 976 1.87 8.06 -28.15
CA THR A 976 1.74 6.68 -28.63
C THR A 976 2.22 6.52 -30.08
N LEU A 977 2.17 7.58 -30.90
CA LEU A 977 2.90 7.65 -32.17
C LEU A 977 4.41 7.47 -31.97
N GLY A 978 4.97 8.12 -30.96
CA GLY A 978 6.38 8.00 -30.62
C GLY A 978 6.76 6.60 -30.14
N LEU A 979 5.90 5.96 -29.35
CA LEU A 979 6.07 4.56 -28.93
C LEU A 979 6.03 3.59 -30.12
N ALA A 980 5.12 3.79 -31.07
CA ALA A 980 5.04 2.97 -32.29
C ALA A 980 6.35 3.04 -33.08
N TRP A 981 6.87 4.25 -33.29
CA TRP A 981 8.15 4.45 -34.00
C TRP A 981 9.34 3.86 -33.24
N LYS A 982 9.40 4.02 -31.92
CA LYS A 982 10.41 3.38 -31.07
C LYS A 982 10.38 1.85 -31.14
N ALA A 983 9.19 1.26 -31.30
CA ALA A 983 9.01 -0.17 -31.51
C ALA A 983 9.27 -0.62 -32.96
N GLY A 984 9.65 0.29 -33.85
CA GLY A 984 9.95 -0.01 -35.25
C GLY A 984 8.74 -0.09 -36.18
N LEU A 985 7.53 0.24 -35.71
CA LEU A 985 6.32 0.18 -36.53
C LEU A 985 6.12 1.46 -37.35
N LYS A 986 5.76 1.32 -38.62
CA LYS A 986 5.14 2.42 -39.38
C LYS A 986 3.70 2.62 -38.91
N VAL A 987 3.18 3.84 -39.09
CA VAL A 987 1.87 4.22 -38.52
C VAL A 987 0.86 4.65 -39.59
N VAL A 988 -0.36 4.14 -39.50
CA VAL A 988 -1.53 4.62 -40.22
C VAL A 988 -2.34 5.52 -39.29
N ALA A 989 -2.76 6.69 -39.74
CA ALA A 989 -3.59 7.61 -38.96
C ALA A 989 -4.52 8.42 -39.87
N PHE A 990 -5.57 9.01 -39.32
CA PHE A 990 -6.36 10.01 -40.05
C PHE A 990 -5.57 11.30 -40.22
N ASP A 991 -5.85 12.02 -41.31
CA ASP A 991 -5.23 13.31 -41.61
C ASP A 991 -5.79 14.43 -40.72
N LEU A 992 -5.48 14.33 -39.42
CA LEU A 992 -6.03 15.18 -38.39
C LEU A 992 -5.00 15.43 -37.26
N GLY A 993 -4.84 16.69 -36.87
CA GLY A 993 -4.03 17.07 -35.71
C GLY A 993 -2.51 16.88 -35.85
N ALA A 994 -1.83 16.87 -34.71
CA ALA A 994 -0.39 16.66 -34.62
C ALA A 994 0.10 15.29 -35.16
N PRO A 995 -0.62 14.16 -35.00
CA PRO A 995 -0.19 12.89 -35.61
C PRO A 995 0.03 13.02 -37.11
N ALA A 996 -0.89 13.67 -37.82
CA ALA A 996 -0.81 13.86 -39.26
C ALA A 996 0.33 14.80 -39.67
N GLU A 997 0.57 15.87 -38.92
CA GLU A 997 1.72 16.76 -39.13
C GLU A 997 3.04 15.98 -39.02
N ARG A 998 3.20 15.19 -37.95
CA ARG A 998 4.42 14.44 -37.68
C ARG A 998 4.67 13.34 -38.72
N ILE A 999 3.64 12.60 -39.12
CA ILE A 999 3.75 11.56 -40.16
C ILE A 999 4.18 12.16 -41.50
N ARG A 1000 3.65 13.32 -41.91
CA ARG A 1000 4.10 14.01 -43.14
C ARG A 1000 5.58 14.40 -43.08
N ALA A 1001 6.02 14.87 -41.92
CA ALA A 1001 7.41 15.32 -41.72
C ALA A 1001 8.40 14.15 -41.76
N THR A 1002 8.08 13.02 -41.11
CA THR A 1002 8.99 11.87 -41.01
C THR A 1002 8.87 10.89 -42.17
N LYS A 1003 7.73 10.88 -42.87
CA LYS A 1003 7.34 9.87 -43.86
C LYS A 1003 7.33 8.44 -43.31
N GLN A 1004 7.21 8.28 -41.99
CA GLN A 1004 7.14 6.97 -41.29
C GLN A 1004 5.69 6.51 -41.07
N GLY A 1005 4.85 6.68 -42.09
CA GLY A 1005 3.43 6.35 -42.00
C GLY A 1005 2.60 6.72 -43.22
N ILE A 1006 1.30 6.46 -43.14
CA ILE A 1006 0.30 6.76 -44.18
C ILE A 1006 -0.87 7.49 -43.54
N LEU A 1007 -1.38 8.51 -44.23
CA LEU A 1007 -2.53 9.29 -43.80
C LEU A 1007 -3.77 8.90 -44.58
N LEU A 1008 -4.88 8.71 -43.86
CA LEU A 1008 -6.21 8.44 -44.40
C LEU A 1008 -7.06 9.69 -44.35
N GLU A 1009 -8.01 9.81 -45.27
CA GLU A 1009 -9.01 10.88 -45.22
C GLU A 1009 -9.89 10.72 -43.96
N ALA A 1010 -10.22 11.83 -43.32
CA ALA A 1010 -10.87 11.83 -42.01
C ALA A 1010 -12.33 11.34 -42.05
N ASP A 1011 -12.95 11.27 -43.23
CA ASP A 1011 -14.29 10.77 -43.51
C ASP A 1011 -14.34 9.27 -43.88
N LEU A 1012 -13.19 8.62 -44.13
CA LEU A 1012 -13.04 7.20 -44.50
C LEU A 1012 -13.38 6.20 -43.38
N LEU A 1013 -14.13 6.61 -42.35
CA LEU A 1013 -14.28 5.85 -41.11
C LEU A 1013 -15.20 4.61 -41.24
N GLU A 1014 -16.19 4.67 -42.13
CA GLU A 1014 -17.25 3.65 -42.24
C GLU A 1014 -17.24 2.93 -43.60
N GLU A 1015 -16.82 3.62 -44.67
CA GLU A 1015 -16.73 3.06 -46.02
C GLU A 1015 -15.26 2.70 -46.33
N GLY A 1016 -14.96 1.41 -46.41
CA GLY A 1016 -13.68 0.93 -46.96
C GLY A 1016 -12.45 1.02 -46.05
N LEU A 1017 -12.55 1.44 -44.77
CA LEU A 1017 -11.40 1.48 -43.83
C LEU A 1017 -10.63 0.15 -43.80
N ASN A 1018 -11.35 -0.95 -43.58
CA ASN A 1018 -10.76 -2.28 -43.56
C ASN A 1018 -10.15 -2.69 -44.91
N ASP A 1019 -10.71 -2.23 -46.04
CA ASP A 1019 -10.17 -2.53 -47.36
C ASP A 1019 -8.81 -1.84 -47.56
N VAL A 1020 -8.68 -0.60 -47.08
CA VAL A 1020 -7.40 0.12 -47.07
C VAL A 1020 -6.41 -0.54 -46.13
N LEU A 1021 -6.80 -0.86 -44.89
CA LEU A 1021 -5.92 -1.56 -43.93
C LEU A 1021 -5.42 -2.91 -44.49
N LEU A 1022 -6.29 -3.66 -45.17
CA LEU A 1022 -5.93 -4.91 -45.84
C LEU A 1022 -4.95 -4.68 -47.00
N GLN A 1023 -5.23 -3.71 -47.87
CA GLN A 1023 -4.36 -3.39 -49.01
C GLN A 1023 -2.96 -2.99 -48.54
N LEU A 1024 -2.88 -2.18 -47.48
CA LEU A 1024 -1.62 -1.73 -46.89
C LEU A 1024 -0.81 -2.89 -46.32
N GLY A 1025 -1.45 -3.82 -45.59
CA GLY A 1025 -0.79 -5.01 -45.07
C GLY A 1025 -0.32 -5.98 -46.17
N ARG A 1026 -1.11 -6.17 -47.24
CA ARG A 1026 -0.78 -7.06 -48.37
C ARG A 1026 0.35 -6.54 -49.25
N SER A 1027 0.39 -5.23 -49.49
CA SER A 1027 1.40 -4.61 -50.36
C SER A 1027 2.82 -4.65 -49.78
N GLY A 1028 2.96 -4.94 -48.47
CA GLY A 1028 4.23 -4.84 -47.77
C GLY A 1028 4.75 -3.41 -47.61
N ALA A 1029 4.03 -2.39 -48.09
CA ALA A 1029 4.44 -0.99 -48.03
C ALA A 1029 4.73 -0.49 -46.59
N LEU A 1030 4.11 -1.15 -45.61
CA LEU A 1030 4.21 -0.83 -44.20
C LEU A 1030 4.99 -1.85 -43.36
N ARG A 1031 5.46 -2.97 -43.92
CA ARG A 1031 6.24 -3.95 -43.13
C ARG A 1031 7.57 -3.33 -42.70
N ALA A 1032 7.85 -3.46 -41.41
CA ALA A 1032 9.05 -2.96 -40.73
C ALA A 1032 10.32 -3.70 -41.19
#